data_AF-A0A1M4YTJ0-F1
#
_entry.id   AF-A0A1M4YTJ0-F1
#
_cell.length_a   1.000
_cell.length_b   1.000
_cell.length_c   1.000
_cell.angle_alpha   90.00
_cell.angle_beta   90.00
_cell.angle_gamma   90.00
#
_symmetry.space_group_name_H-M   'P 1'
#
loop_
_entity.id
_entity.type
_entity.pdbx_description
1 polymer ?
#
loop_
_entity_poly.entity_id
_entity_poly.type
_entity_poly.pdbx_seq_one_letter_code
_entity_poly.pdbx_strand_id
1 'polypeptide(L)'
;MKILKYNIAFILILLATVACVKEDNLFSLEHITAPENVNAVFDVTQDNTGLVTIIPNSEGATSYSVDFGDGTSAELKMLERVTHIYTEGVYQVEIAAHGITGLTTTITKELNVTFKAPENLVVTIKKDVVNPRKVSVSATATYATVIDVYFGDVVDEEATHVLPGEEATYTYEEPGDYEIRVVAKSAGSETTEYTETVTIEAASDPVNLPVNFESFTVNYAFVDFGGVVSSVVDNPDPSGINTSSKVGQSEKTAGAETWGGTILTLEAPIDFSSKKEFKIKVWSPKANAVVKLKVENLNDGNIAHEVDAVTTVANEWEELTFDFAAIDVAQEYQKVVLFFDFGNVGDGAVYFFDDIRLVSAPTMGSGIEGIWKVAPEAGSMGVGPGPGDLSWWAIDDAEVSRRACFFDDTYVFNTDGTFSNVLGSETWLEGWQSGSADACGVPVAPHDGTAAATFSYDQNAGTVTVYGKGAYLGIPKVINGGELTNPQDAPESITYNVELNEDKTEMIIDIDVDGAWWRFKLVKEADFPSSPIEGSWSIAPEAGSLGVGPNLGDISWWAITDSELVERACLYDDVYVFGADGSFSNVLGAETWIEDWQGGSNSCGTPVAPHDGSAVATYTYDADAGTITLNGTGAFLGIPKVYNGGELGNPLDAPVSVTYDVSLSEDNMVMTLDISTGAAWWRFKLVKN
;
A
#
# COMPACT_ATOMS: atom_id res chain seq x y z
N MET A 1 -100.27 6.51 92.42
CA MET A 1 -101.11 5.76 91.46
C MET A 1 -100.34 4.54 90.98
N LYS A 2 -100.88 3.34 91.27
CA LYS A 2 -100.73 2.03 90.58
C LYS A 2 -99.29 1.47 90.35
N ILE A 3 -98.84 0.40 91.01
CA ILE A 3 -99.19 -1.05 90.82
C ILE A 3 -98.79 -1.52 89.41
N LEU A 4 -98.12 -2.65 89.07
CA LEU A 4 -97.43 -3.79 89.72
C LEU A 4 -97.27 -4.86 88.59
N LYS A 5 -96.15 -5.64 88.55
CA LYS A 5 -95.91 -6.91 87.79
C LYS A 5 -95.77 -6.82 86.25
N TYR A 6 -94.88 -7.53 85.55
CA TYR A 6 -94.68 -8.99 85.52
C TYR A 6 -93.28 -9.42 85.04
N ASN A 7 -92.83 -10.57 85.56
CA ASN A 7 -91.67 -11.38 85.13
C ASN A 7 -91.95 -12.18 83.83
N ILE A 8 -90.86 -12.58 83.14
CA ILE A 8 -90.57 -13.89 82.49
C ILE A 8 -89.93 -13.74 81.08
N ALA A 9 -88.77 -14.42 80.92
CA ALA A 9 -88.17 -15.04 79.72
C ALA A 9 -86.77 -14.48 79.37
N PHE A 10 -85.65 -15.04 79.88
CA PHE A 10 -84.94 -16.27 79.45
C PHE A 10 -84.09 -16.06 78.16
N ILE A 11 -82.77 -16.15 78.34
CA ILE A 11 -81.68 -16.35 77.35
C ILE A 11 -81.31 -15.17 76.43
N LEU A 12 -80.18 -14.50 76.73
CA LEU A 12 -78.95 -14.53 75.93
C LEU A 12 -77.85 -13.65 76.58
N ILE A 13 -76.61 -14.18 76.61
CA ILE A 13 -75.32 -13.47 76.79
C ILE A 13 -75.02 -13.10 78.26
N LEU A 14 -74.44 -13.98 79.09
CA LEU A 14 -73.14 -14.67 79.01
C LEU A 14 -71.95 -13.71 78.82
N LEU A 15 -71.10 -13.68 79.86
CA LEU A 15 -69.75 -13.11 79.95
C LEU A 15 -69.61 -11.59 80.12
N ALA A 16 -69.65 -11.14 81.38
CA ALA A 16 -68.77 -10.09 81.86
C ALA A 16 -68.56 -10.24 83.37
N THR A 17 -67.34 -9.96 83.83
CA THR A 17 -66.89 -9.82 85.22
C THR A 17 -66.52 -11.09 85.99
N VAL A 18 -65.39 -11.70 85.60
CA VAL A 18 -64.36 -12.07 86.57
C VAL A 18 -63.15 -11.18 86.27
N ALA A 19 -63.06 -10.07 87.00
CA ALA A 19 -61.84 -9.27 87.04
C ALA A 19 -60.81 -10.09 87.84
N CYS A 20 -60.05 -10.91 87.12
CA CYS A 20 -58.79 -11.43 87.63
C CYS A 20 -57.81 -10.25 87.60
N VAL A 21 -57.49 -9.70 88.77
CA VAL A 21 -56.35 -8.78 88.91
C VAL A 21 -55.11 -9.63 88.69
N LYS A 22 -54.61 -9.64 87.45
CA LYS A 22 -53.28 -10.10 87.15
C LYS A 22 -52.37 -8.92 87.51
N GLU A 23 -51.46 -9.14 88.46
CA GLU A 23 -50.42 -8.15 88.78
C GLU A 23 -49.57 -7.95 87.52
N ASP A 24 -49.77 -6.81 86.86
CA ASP A 24 -48.78 -6.28 85.95
C ASP A 24 -47.60 -5.82 86.82
N ASN A 25 -46.62 -6.71 87.02
CA ASN A 25 -45.27 -6.29 87.33
C ASN A 25 -44.72 -5.58 86.08
N LEU A 26 -45.22 -4.37 85.81
CA LEU A 26 -44.53 -3.39 85.00
C LEU A 26 -43.26 -3.06 85.76
N PHE A 27 -42.14 -3.70 85.39
CA PHE A 27 -40.82 -3.26 85.84
C PHE A 27 -40.72 -1.77 85.51
N SER A 28 -40.61 -0.93 86.54
CA SER A 28 -40.39 0.50 86.32
C SER A 28 -39.06 0.64 85.58
N LEU A 29 -39.14 1.13 84.35
CA LEU A 29 -37.98 1.45 83.52
C LEU A 29 -37.32 2.78 83.94
N GLU A 30 -37.83 3.45 84.98
CA GLU A 30 -37.39 4.77 85.45
C GLU A 30 -35.94 4.80 85.97
N HIS A 31 -35.30 3.64 86.16
CA HIS A 31 -33.90 3.52 86.62
C HIS A 31 -32.93 3.01 85.55
N ILE A 32 -33.37 2.77 84.31
CA ILE A 32 -32.47 2.38 83.21
C ILE A 32 -31.82 3.64 82.63
N THR A 33 -30.50 3.71 82.70
CA THR A 33 -29.69 4.79 82.14
C THR A 33 -29.52 4.64 80.63
N ALA A 34 -29.06 5.69 79.96
CA ALA A 34 -28.67 5.61 78.56
C ALA A 34 -27.53 4.59 78.38
N PRO A 35 -27.37 3.95 77.21
CA PRO A 35 -26.29 3.00 76.97
C PRO A 35 -24.91 3.57 77.32
N GLU A 36 -24.06 2.76 77.93
CA GLU A 36 -22.72 3.16 78.38
C GLU A 36 -21.63 2.50 77.53
N ASN A 37 -20.40 2.99 77.60
CA ASN A 37 -19.24 2.44 76.87
C ASN A 37 -19.46 2.28 75.34
N VAL A 38 -20.22 3.21 74.73
CA VAL A 38 -20.46 3.21 73.28
C VAL A 38 -19.15 3.35 72.52
N ASN A 39 -18.95 2.49 71.54
CA ASN A 39 -17.73 2.36 70.75
C ASN A 39 -18.05 1.72 69.39
N ALA A 40 -17.11 1.77 68.45
CA ALA A 40 -17.20 1.05 67.18
C ALA A 40 -15.81 0.59 66.73
N VAL A 41 -15.76 -0.55 66.06
CA VAL A 41 -14.57 -1.06 65.36
C VAL A 41 -14.78 -0.83 63.87
N PHE A 42 -13.76 -0.28 63.21
CA PHE A 42 -13.71 -0.13 61.75
C PHE A 42 -12.70 -1.13 61.20
N ASP A 43 -13.14 -1.95 60.26
CA ASP A 43 -12.31 -2.88 59.51
C ASP A 43 -12.28 -2.42 58.05
N VAL A 44 -11.17 -1.82 57.63
CA VAL A 44 -10.98 -1.15 56.33
C VAL A 44 -10.19 -2.07 55.41
N THR A 45 -10.74 -2.41 54.23
CA THR A 45 -9.99 -3.19 53.25
C THR A 45 -8.85 -2.37 52.66
N GLN A 46 -7.70 -3.04 52.42
CA GLN A 46 -6.47 -2.41 51.95
C GLN A 46 -6.23 -2.71 50.45
N ASP A 47 -7.30 -2.65 49.67
CA ASP A 47 -7.38 -3.07 48.25
C ASP A 47 -7.97 -1.99 47.32
N ASN A 48 -7.99 -0.73 47.77
CA ASN A 48 -8.54 0.43 47.05
C ASN A 48 -10.03 0.34 46.70
N THR A 49 -10.78 -0.60 47.28
CA THR A 49 -12.25 -0.67 47.10
C THR A 49 -13.01 0.33 47.96
N GLY A 50 -12.36 0.92 48.98
CA GLY A 50 -13.00 1.81 49.94
C GLY A 50 -13.96 1.12 50.91
N LEU A 51 -14.00 -0.23 50.91
CA LEU A 51 -14.94 -0.99 51.72
C LEU A 51 -14.54 -0.97 53.20
N VAL A 52 -15.45 -0.48 54.04
CA VAL A 52 -15.28 -0.44 55.49
C VAL A 52 -16.42 -1.19 56.16
N THR A 53 -16.07 -2.14 57.02
CA THR A 53 -17.03 -2.81 57.90
C THR A 53 -17.05 -2.12 59.26
N ILE A 54 -18.23 -1.67 59.69
CA ILE A 54 -18.44 -0.98 60.95
C ILE A 54 -19.20 -1.90 61.92
N ILE A 55 -18.62 -2.10 63.10
CA ILE A 55 -19.16 -2.97 64.14
C ILE A 55 -19.36 -2.14 65.42
N PRO A 56 -20.57 -1.60 65.66
CA PRO A 56 -20.87 -0.84 66.87
C PRO A 56 -20.99 -1.76 68.09
N ASN A 57 -20.57 -1.26 69.25
CA ASN A 57 -20.68 -1.96 70.54
C ASN A 57 -20.92 -0.98 71.68
N SER A 58 -21.64 -1.42 72.71
CA SER A 58 -21.97 -0.65 73.91
C SER A 58 -22.56 -1.58 74.98
N GLU A 59 -22.70 -1.07 76.19
CA GLU A 59 -23.45 -1.70 77.28
C GLU A 59 -24.86 -1.13 77.35
N GLY A 60 -25.89 -1.99 77.28
CA GLY A 60 -27.29 -1.60 77.49
C GLY A 60 -28.07 -1.12 76.26
N ALA A 61 -27.48 -1.13 75.05
CA ALA A 61 -28.20 -0.80 73.81
C ALA A 61 -29.00 -1.97 73.22
N THR A 62 -30.13 -1.65 72.60
CA THR A 62 -30.98 -2.57 71.83
C THR A 62 -30.84 -2.39 70.33
N SER A 63 -30.39 -1.22 69.86
CA SER A 63 -30.12 -0.89 68.46
C SER A 63 -29.08 0.21 68.35
N TYR A 64 -28.53 0.40 67.16
CA TYR A 64 -27.59 1.46 66.82
C TYR A 64 -28.04 2.20 65.55
N SER A 65 -27.82 3.51 65.52
CA SER A 65 -27.83 4.30 64.30
C SER A 65 -26.38 4.72 64.01
N VAL A 66 -25.91 4.44 62.80
CA VAL A 66 -24.56 4.79 62.33
C VAL A 66 -24.70 5.82 61.23
N ASP A 67 -24.22 7.04 61.47
CA ASP A 67 -23.99 8.05 60.43
C ASP A 67 -22.57 7.87 59.89
N PHE A 68 -22.44 7.63 58.60
CA PHE A 68 -21.16 7.37 57.95
C PHE A 68 -20.31 8.64 57.81
N GLY A 69 -20.87 9.82 58.05
CA GLY A 69 -20.15 11.09 57.94
C GLY A 69 -20.01 11.62 56.52
N ASP A 70 -20.65 10.96 55.54
CA ASP A 70 -20.75 11.39 54.13
C ASP A 70 -22.18 11.81 53.73
N GLY A 71 -23.06 11.96 54.72
CA GLY A 71 -24.48 12.30 54.54
C GLY A 71 -25.40 11.08 54.40
N THR A 72 -24.86 9.86 54.49
CA THR A 72 -25.64 8.62 54.53
C THR A 72 -25.56 7.94 55.91
N SER A 73 -26.58 7.12 56.22
CA SER A 73 -26.66 6.45 57.52
C SER A 73 -27.36 5.09 57.43
N ALA A 74 -27.18 4.27 58.48
CA ALA A 74 -27.80 2.96 58.59
C ALA A 74 -28.29 2.68 60.03
N GLU A 75 -29.38 1.93 60.12
CA GLU A 75 -29.93 1.44 61.38
C GLU A 75 -29.59 -0.05 61.55
N LEU A 76 -29.11 -0.42 62.74
CA LEU A 76 -28.62 -1.75 63.06
C LEU A 76 -29.27 -2.28 64.33
N LYS A 77 -29.61 -3.57 64.31
CA LYS A 77 -29.97 -4.29 65.54
C LYS A 77 -28.71 -4.67 66.30
N MET A 78 -28.90 -5.09 67.55
CA MET A 78 -27.81 -5.63 68.37
C MET A 78 -27.08 -6.77 67.63
N LEU A 79 -25.74 -6.74 67.65
CA LEU A 79 -24.82 -7.69 66.99
C LEU A 79 -24.80 -7.64 65.45
N GLU A 80 -25.55 -6.75 64.80
CA GLU A 80 -25.42 -6.50 63.37
C GLU A 80 -24.18 -5.64 63.07
N ARG A 81 -23.63 -5.82 61.87
CA ARG A 81 -22.56 -5.01 61.30
C ARG A 81 -23.04 -4.40 60.00
N VAL A 82 -22.45 -3.29 59.59
CA VAL A 82 -22.75 -2.67 58.30
C VAL A 82 -21.47 -2.50 57.49
N THR A 83 -21.60 -2.60 56.17
CA THR A 83 -20.52 -2.28 55.23
C THR A 83 -20.87 -1.02 54.49
N HIS A 84 -19.89 -0.15 54.27
CA HIS A 84 -20.03 1.08 53.48
C HIS A 84 -18.80 1.28 52.60
N ILE A 85 -18.99 1.87 51.42
CA ILE A 85 -17.89 2.18 50.49
C ILE A 85 -17.60 3.67 50.59
N TYR A 86 -16.39 4.01 51.06
CA TYR A 86 -15.90 5.37 51.19
C TYR A 86 -14.94 5.72 50.06
N THR A 87 -14.94 6.97 49.60
CA THR A 87 -13.80 7.50 48.85
C THR A 87 -12.63 7.78 49.81
N GLU A 88 -11.40 7.90 49.29
CA GLU A 88 -10.25 8.33 50.10
C GLU A 88 -10.57 9.64 50.84
N GLY A 89 -10.26 9.69 52.15
CA GLY A 89 -10.56 10.84 52.99
C GLY A 89 -10.71 10.52 54.47
N VAL A 90 -10.93 11.58 55.25
CA VAL A 90 -11.17 11.52 56.69
C VAL A 90 -12.64 11.83 56.97
N TYR A 91 -13.31 10.91 57.65
CA TYR A 91 -14.74 10.97 57.95
C TYR A 91 -14.98 11.00 59.46
N GLN A 92 -16.03 11.72 59.87
CA GLN A 92 -16.51 11.73 61.25
C GLN A 92 -17.74 10.82 61.36
N VAL A 93 -17.52 9.56 61.72
CA VAL A 93 -18.58 8.55 61.85
C VAL A 93 -19.25 8.71 63.21
N GLU A 94 -20.54 9.00 63.22
CA GLU A 94 -21.33 9.13 64.45
C GLU A 94 -22.04 7.80 64.77
N ILE A 95 -21.91 7.33 66.00
CA ILE A 95 -22.57 6.11 66.49
C ILE A 95 -23.48 6.50 67.64
N ALA A 96 -24.79 6.39 67.42
CA ALA A 96 -25.80 6.56 68.45
C ALA A 96 -26.34 5.19 68.89
N ALA A 97 -26.12 4.86 70.17
CA ALA A 97 -26.61 3.64 70.79
C ALA A 97 -27.95 3.93 71.49
N HIS A 98 -28.98 3.15 71.15
CA HIS A 98 -30.35 3.34 71.64
C HIS A 98 -30.69 2.25 72.67
N GLY A 99 -31.01 2.65 73.90
CA GLY A 99 -31.46 1.74 74.94
C GLY A 99 -32.95 1.40 74.85
N ILE A 100 -33.40 0.39 75.60
CA ILE A 100 -34.80 -0.08 75.59
C ILE A 100 -35.83 0.99 76.02
N THR A 101 -35.38 2.03 76.72
CA THR A 101 -36.20 3.16 77.19
C THR A 101 -36.26 4.32 76.18
N GLY A 102 -35.54 4.23 75.06
CA GLY A 102 -35.39 5.32 74.09
C GLY A 102 -34.31 6.34 74.47
N LEU A 103 -33.63 6.18 75.62
CA LEU A 103 -32.45 6.98 75.94
C LEU A 103 -31.28 6.61 75.03
N THR A 104 -30.53 7.63 74.61
CA THR A 104 -29.46 7.54 73.63
C THR A 104 -28.14 8.05 74.16
N THR A 105 -27.06 7.37 73.79
CA THR A 105 -25.70 7.86 73.97
C THR A 105 -25.01 7.88 72.60
N THR A 106 -24.41 9.02 72.27
CA THR A 106 -23.77 9.25 70.98
C THR A 106 -22.27 9.45 71.16
N ILE A 107 -21.48 8.86 70.26
CA ILE A 107 -20.06 9.16 70.11
C ILE A 107 -19.75 9.49 68.65
N THR A 108 -18.68 10.24 68.43
CA THR A 108 -18.12 10.48 67.11
C THR A 108 -16.73 9.87 67.05
N LYS A 109 -16.42 9.15 65.97
CA LYS A 109 -15.11 8.58 65.70
C LYS A 109 -14.60 9.01 64.34
N GLU A 110 -13.32 9.37 64.32
CA GLU A 110 -12.61 9.61 63.07
C GLU A 110 -12.30 8.28 62.38
N LEU A 111 -12.65 8.20 61.09
CA LEU A 111 -12.30 7.12 60.17
C LEU A 111 -11.41 7.71 59.07
N ASN A 112 -10.18 7.22 58.96
CA ASN A 112 -9.27 7.59 57.87
C ASN A 112 -9.22 6.46 56.84
N VAL A 113 -9.69 6.75 55.62
CA VAL A 113 -9.66 5.83 54.48
C VAL A 113 -8.57 6.29 53.53
N THR A 114 -7.53 5.47 53.37
CA THR A 114 -6.37 5.75 52.51
C THR A 114 -6.25 4.69 51.44
N PHE A 115 -5.91 5.09 50.22
CA PHE A 115 -5.63 4.17 49.13
C PHE A 115 -4.13 3.99 48.92
N LYS A 116 -3.76 2.86 48.32
CA LYS A 116 -2.38 2.57 47.94
C LYS A 116 -2.07 3.20 46.58
N ALA A 117 -0.86 3.77 46.49
CA ALA A 117 -0.25 4.05 45.20
C ALA A 117 -0.11 2.74 44.39
N PRO A 118 -0.09 2.81 43.06
CA PRO A 118 0.21 1.64 42.25
C PRO A 118 1.56 1.02 42.61
N GLU A 119 1.67 -0.31 42.50
CA GLU A 119 2.89 -1.05 42.85
C GLU A 119 3.35 -1.92 41.68
N ASN A 120 4.64 -2.26 41.63
CA ASN A 120 5.21 -3.12 40.59
C ASN A 120 4.96 -2.61 39.16
N LEU A 121 5.17 -1.30 38.95
CA LEU A 121 5.07 -0.71 37.63
C LEU A 121 6.10 -1.35 36.68
N VAL A 122 5.61 -2.02 35.66
CA VAL A 122 6.39 -2.59 34.56
C VAL A 122 6.01 -1.84 33.30
N VAL A 123 6.98 -1.13 32.72
CA VAL A 123 6.83 -0.38 31.47
C VAL A 123 7.55 -1.10 30.35
N THR A 124 6.94 -1.13 29.17
CA THR A 124 7.53 -1.63 27.93
C THR A 124 7.48 -0.52 26.90
N ILE A 125 8.64 -0.11 26.40
CA ILE A 125 8.80 0.88 25.33
C ILE A 125 9.39 0.14 24.12
N LYS A 126 8.75 0.29 22.96
CA LYS A 126 9.20 -0.33 21.70
C LYS A 126 9.19 0.69 20.59
N LYS A 127 10.27 0.71 19.80
CA LYS A 127 10.28 1.39 18.50
C LYS A 127 9.68 0.46 17.45
N ASP A 128 8.92 1.03 16.54
CA ASP A 128 8.47 0.33 15.35
C ASP A 128 9.67 -0.01 14.47
N VAL A 129 9.66 -1.21 13.88
CA VAL A 129 10.79 -1.74 13.10
C VAL A 129 10.84 -1.16 11.69
N VAL A 130 9.72 -0.66 11.17
CA VAL A 130 9.59 -0.06 9.83
C VAL A 130 9.74 1.45 9.91
N ASN A 131 9.07 2.09 10.88
CA ASN A 131 9.20 3.52 11.16
C ASN A 131 9.83 3.75 12.54
N PRO A 132 11.17 3.88 12.64
CA PRO A 132 11.85 4.07 13.92
C PRO A 132 11.44 5.33 14.70
N ARG A 133 10.71 6.27 14.07
CA ARG A 133 10.14 7.45 14.73
C ARG A 133 8.83 7.14 15.47
N LYS A 134 8.20 6.00 15.20
CA LYS A 134 7.01 5.55 15.91
C LYS A 134 7.40 4.73 17.13
N VAL A 135 6.89 5.13 18.28
CA VAL A 135 7.13 4.49 19.58
C VAL A 135 5.81 4.06 20.21
N SER A 136 5.81 2.83 20.70
CA SER A 136 4.74 2.20 21.44
C SER A 136 5.12 2.05 22.91
N VAL A 137 4.23 2.46 23.81
CA VAL A 137 4.42 2.38 25.26
C VAL A 137 3.24 1.63 25.86
N SER A 138 3.50 0.57 26.61
CA SER A 138 2.51 -0.10 27.46
C SER A 138 3.03 -0.26 28.87
N ALA A 139 2.13 -0.25 29.84
CA ALA A 139 2.52 -0.43 31.24
C ALA A 139 1.46 -1.18 32.04
N THR A 140 1.93 -1.93 33.05
CA THR A 140 1.07 -2.59 34.03
C THR A 140 1.56 -2.28 35.44
N ALA A 141 0.65 -2.14 36.39
CA ALA A 141 0.95 -2.01 37.80
C ALA A 141 -0.20 -2.57 38.63
N THR A 142 0.11 -3.16 39.79
CA THR A 142 -0.90 -3.54 40.78
C THR A 142 -1.61 -2.29 41.29
N TYR A 143 -2.92 -2.35 41.48
CA TYR A 143 -3.78 -1.24 41.92
C TYR A 143 -3.92 -0.05 40.94
N ALA A 144 -3.24 -0.08 39.79
CA ALA A 144 -3.46 0.93 38.76
C ALA A 144 -4.84 0.74 38.13
N THR A 145 -5.54 1.85 37.95
CA THR A 145 -6.80 1.95 37.21
C THR A 145 -6.60 2.69 35.90
N VAL A 146 -5.58 3.55 35.83
CA VAL A 146 -5.23 4.35 34.64
C VAL A 146 -3.70 4.43 34.54
N ILE A 147 -3.19 4.38 33.32
CA ILE A 147 -1.81 4.71 32.97
C ILE A 147 -1.84 5.98 32.13
N ASP A 148 -1.06 6.97 32.54
CA ASP A 148 -0.82 8.21 31.80
C ASP A 148 0.56 8.11 31.15
N VAL A 149 0.63 8.30 29.83
CA VAL A 149 1.88 8.31 29.07
C VAL A 149 2.13 9.71 28.52
N TYR A 150 3.34 10.21 28.71
CA TYR A 150 3.87 11.46 28.17
C TYR A 150 5.09 11.11 27.31
N PHE A 151 5.12 11.53 26.06
CA PHE A 151 6.19 11.23 25.10
C PHE A 151 7.33 12.27 25.11
N GLY A 152 7.09 13.45 25.69
CA GLY A 152 8.16 14.36 26.11
C GLY A 152 8.70 15.31 25.03
N ASP A 153 8.07 15.39 23.86
CA ASP A 153 8.42 16.33 22.78
C ASP A 153 7.60 17.64 22.79
N VAL A 154 6.54 17.69 23.59
CA VAL A 154 5.66 18.87 23.75
C VAL A 154 5.86 19.50 25.13
N VAL A 155 5.99 20.83 25.16
CA VAL A 155 5.99 21.59 26.43
C VAL A 155 4.59 21.56 27.03
N ASP A 156 4.50 21.25 28.33
CA ASP A 156 3.23 21.12 29.05
C ASP A 156 2.29 20.08 28.40
N GLU A 157 2.85 18.93 27.99
CA GLU A 157 2.12 17.82 27.36
C GLU A 157 0.96 17.31 28.22
N GLU A 158 -0.20 17.14 27.59
CA GLU A 158 -1.35 16.43 28.16
C GLU A 158 -1.17 14.92 27.98
N ALA A 159 -1.45 14.15 29.04
CA ALA A 159 -1.19 12.72 29.02
C ALA A 159 -2.08 11.96 28.03
N THR A 160 -1.53 10.93 27.40
CA THR A 160 -2.32 9.88 26.78
C THR A 160 -2.75 8.86 27.85
N HIS A 161 -4.06 8.75 28.06
CA HIS A 161 -4.63 7.82 29.05
C HIS A 161 -4.94 6.45 28.43
N VAL A 162 -4.42 5.39 29.03
CA VAL A 162 -4.71 4.00 28.64
C VAL A 162 -5.02 3.13 29.86
N LEU A 163 -5.71 2.00 29.65
CA LEU A 163 -5.89 1.03 30.73
C LEU A 163 -4.58 0.26 30.96
N PRO A 164 -4.35 -0.28 32.18
CA PRO A 164 -3.18 -1.14 32.42
C PRO A 164 -3.11 -2.31 31.44
N GLY A 165 -1.98 -2.42 30.74
CA GLY A 165 -1.72 -3.43 29.72
C GLY A 165 -2.09 -3.02 28.28
N GLU A 166 -2.80 -1.91 28.09
CA GLU A 166 -3.04 -1.32 26.78
C GLU A 166 -1.83 -0.50 26.31
N GLU A 167 -1.78 -0.23 25.01
CA GLU A 167 -0.67 0.44 24.35
C GLU A 167 -1.07 1.85 23.91
N ALA A 168 -0.21 2.82 24.22
CA ALA A 168 -0.22 4.15 23.64
C ALA A 168 0.86 4.22 22.54
N THR A 169 0.54 4.82 21.40
CA THR A 169 1.48 4.95 20.27
C THR A 169 1.65 6.41 19.88
N TYR A 170 2.88 6.80 19.55
CA TYR A 170 3.23 8.16 19.15
C TYR A 170 4.28 8.15 18.04
N THR A 171 4.30 9.16 17.18
CA THR A 171 5.30 9.30 16.10
C THR A 171 5.98 10.64 16.21
N TYR A 172 7.29 10.65 16.42
CA TYR A 172 8.09 11.87 16.55
C TYR A 172 8.33 12.53 15.19
N GLU A 173 8.18 13.86 15.13
CA GLU A 173 8.42 14.65 13.90
C GLU A 173 9.91 14.88 13.63
N GLU A 174 10.74 14.96 14.67
CA GLU A 174 12.15 15.30 14.58
C GLU A 174 13.02 14.23 15.25
N PRO A 175 14.29 14.07 14.84
CA PRO A 175 15.24 13.26 15.58
C PRO A 175 15.66 13.98 16.86
N GLY A 176 15.92 13.21 17.92
CA GLY A 176 16.28 13.75 19.23
C GLY A 176 16.17 12.74 20.35
N ASP A 177 16.61 13.15 21.53
CA ASP A 177 16.43 12.39 22.77
C ASP A 177 15.17 12.89 23.48
N TYR A 178 14.20 12.00 23.70
CA TYR A 178 12.92 12.32 24.33
C TYR A 178 12.76 11.54 25.63
N GLU A 179 12.39 12.22 26.71
CA GLU A 179 12.13 11.58 28.01
C GLU A 179 10.67 11.15 28.09
N ILE A 180 10.43 9.85 27.88
CA ILE A 180 9.10 9.27 28.06
C ILE A 180 8.84 9.15 29.57
N ARG A 181 7.74 9.73 30.03
CA ARG A 181 7.26 9.61 31.41
C ARG A 181 5.95 8.84 31.47
N VAL A 182 5.89 7.83 32.32
CA VAL A 182 4.72 6.97 32.53
C VAL A 182 4.27 7.09 33.97
N VAL A 183 3.02 7.47 34.19
CA VAL A 183 2.44 7.68 35.52
C VAL A 183 1.28 6.70 35.71
N ALA A 184 1.47 5.72 36.60
CA ALA A 184 0.40 4.86 37.04
C ALA A 184 -0.43 5.54 38.13
N LYS A 185 -1.75 5.52 37.98
CA LYS A 185 -2.72 6.11 38.91
C LYS A 185 -3.66 5.04 39.45
N SER A 186 -3.95 5.11 40.74
CA SER A 186 -5.03 4.33 41.37
C SER A 186 -6.25 5.23 41.60
N ALA A 187 -7.23 4.76 42.39
CA ALA A 187 -8.32 5.61 42.86
C ALA A 187 -7.89 6.65 43.91
N GLY A 188 -6.63 6.58 44.40
CA GLY A 188 -6.06 7.47 45.39
C GLY A 188 -5.27 8.64 44.79
N SER A 189 -4.82 9.53 45.66
CA SER A 189 -4.05 10.73 45.29
C SER A 189 -2.57 10.46 44.97
N GLU A 190 -1.99 9.39 45.53
CA GLU A 190 -0.59 9.00 45.30
C GLU A 190 -0.42 8.22 43.99
N THR A 191 0.65 8.50 43.25
CA THR A 191 0.97 7.88 41.96
C THR A 191 2.30 7.13 42.01
N THR A 192 2.60 6.35 40.96
CA THR A 192 3.93 5.76 40.75
C THR A 192 4.39 6.07 39.34
N GLU A 193 5.62 6.56 39.21
CA GLU A 193 6.15 7.07 37.95
C GLU A 193 7.38 6.29 37.48
N TYR A 194 7.57 6.26 36.18
CA TYR A 194 8.75 5.74 35.50
C TYR A 194 9.15 6.71 34.38
N THR A 195 10.45 6.92 34.19
CA THR A 195 11.00 7.74 33.11
C THR A 195 12.10 7.00 32.38
N GLU A 196 12.12 7.07 31.05
CA GLU A 196 13.17 6.52 30.20
C GLU A 196 13.38 7.40 28.98
N THR A 197 14.65 7.64 28.63
CA THR A 197 15.00 8.39 27.43
C THR A 197 14.99 7.46 26.21
N VAL A 198 14.24 7.83 25.18
CA VAL A 198 14.28 7.21 23.85
C VAL A 198 15.00 8.14 22.88
N THR A 199 16.00 7.59 22.18
CA THR A 199 16.70 8.33 21.11
C THR A 199 16.04 8.06 19.77
N ILE A 200 15.53 9.08 19.09
CA ILE A 200 15.06 8.99 17.71
C ILE A 200 16.22 9.42 16.81
N GLU A 201 16.78 8.47 16.06
CA GLU A 201 17.92 8.72 15.20
C GLU A 201 17.53 9.56 13.99
N ALA A 202 18.45 10.41 13.53
CA ALA A 202 18.30 11.08 12.25
C ALA A 202 18.38 10.05 11.12
N ALA A 203 17.61 10.27 10.06
CA ALA A 203 17.73 9.47 8.84
C ALA A 203 19.13 9.65 8.25
N SER A 204 19.87 8.54 8.10
CA SER A 204 21.26 8.52 7.64
C SER A 204 21.56 7.39 6.67
N ASP A 205 20.60 6.52 6.39
CA ASP A 205 20.79 5.44 5.43
C ASP A 205 20.99 6.03 4.04
N PRO A 206 21.84 5.38 3.23
CA PRO A 206 22.22 5.93 1.94
C PRO A 206 21.14 5.70 0.88
N VAL A 207 21.06 6.60 -0.10
CA VAL A 207 20.10 6.51 -1.21
C VAL A 207 20.62 5.52 -2.27
N ASN A 208 19.83 4.52 -2.62
CA ASN A 208 20.15 3.53 -3.66
C ASN A 208 18.99 3.39 -4.65
N LEU A 209 19.25 2.93 -5.87
CA LEU A 209 18.20 2.53 -6.80
C LEU A 209 17.69 1.12 -6.44
N PRO A 210 16.38 0.84 -6.58
CA PRO A 210 15.32 1.80 -6.93
C PRO A 210 15.00 2.78 -5.77
N VAL A 211 14.59 4.00 -6.11
CA VAL A 211 14.17 5.03 -5.14
C VAL A 211 12.65 5.17 -5.17
N ASN A 212 11.99 4.84 -4.06
CA ASN A 212 10.52 4.88 -3.90
C ASN A 212 10.05 5.74 -2.71
N PHE A 213 10.95 6.46 -2.03
CA PHE A 213 10.63 7.40 -0.94
C PHE A 213 9.95 6.84 0.32
N GLU A 214 9.78 5.52 0.44
CA GLU A 214 9.05 4.89 1.57
C GLU A 214 9.91 4.69 2.84
N SER A 215 11.24 4.74 2.72
CA SER A 215 12.12 4.51 3.88
C SER A 215 12.21 5.71 4.82
N PHE A 216 11.87 5.49 6.10
CA PHE A 216 12.03 6.47 7.19
C PHE A 216 13.48 6.64 7.67
N THR A 217 14.38 5.74 7.29
CA THR A 217 15.79 5.78 7.70
C THR A 217 16.69 6.45 6.67
N VAL A 218 16.20 6.65 5.44
CA VAL A 218 16.93 7.31 4.35
C VAL A 218 16.60 8.81 4.34
N ASN A 219 17.63 9.65 4.25
CA ASN A 219 17.45 11.09 4.05
C ASN A 219 17.57 11.42 2.55
N TYR A 220 16.42 11.59 1.89
CA TYR A 220 16.35 12.00 0.48
C TYR A 220 16.68 13.48 0.31
N ALA A 221 17.97 13.82 0.46
CA ALA A 221 18.45 15.19 0.39
C ALA A 221 18.53 15.68 -1.06
N PHE A 222 17.44 16.30 -1.52
CA PHE A 222 17.39 16.99 -2.81
C PHE A 222 18.30 18.23 -2.81
N VAL A 223 19.05 18.41 -3.90
CA VAL A 223 19.80 19.65 -4.17
C VAL A 223 19.16 20.34 -5.36
N ASP A 224 18.37 21.38 -5.08
CA ASP A 224 17.64 22.13 -6.10
C ASP A 224 18.47 23.25 -6.72
N PHE A 225 18.15 23.59 -7.97
CA PHE A 225 18.76 24.70 -8.70
C PHE A 225 17.77 25.33 -9.69
N GLY A 226 18.10 26.53 -10.17
CA GLY A 226 17.27 27.24 -11.15
C GLY A 226 15.87 27.63 -10.66
N GLY A 227 15.67 27.75 -9.33
CA GLY A 227 14.38 28.18 -8.75
C GLY A 227 13.35 27.07 -8.55
N VAL A 228 13.77 25.81 -8.59
CA VAL A 228 12.95 24.66 -8.18
C VAL A 228 13.02 24.47 -6.66
N VAL A 229 11.99 23.88 -6.07
CA VAL A 229 11.94 23.46 -4.66
C VAL A 229 11.42 22.02 -4.61
N SER A 230 12.18 21.10 -4.04
CA SER A 230 11.81 19.68 -3.98
C SER A 230 11.81 19.12 -2.55
N SER A 231 10.92 18.16 -2.30
CA SER A 231 10.76 17.52 -0.99
C SER A 231 10.06 16.17 -1.14
N VAL A 232 10.23 15.27 -0.16
CA VAL A 232 9.37 14.09 -0.04
C VAL A 232 8.08 14.48 0.69
N VAL A 233 6.93 14.11 0.15
CA VAL A 233 5.60 14.45 0.68
C VAL A 233 4.69 13.22 0.72
N ASP A 234 3.55 13.30 1.41
CA ASP A 234 2.48 12.32 1.27
C ASP A 234 1.99 12.28 -0.18
N ASN A 235 1.77 11.08 -0.72
CA ASN A 235 1.23 10.91 -2.07
C ASN A 235 -0.16 11.60 -2.16
N PRO A 236 -0.33 12.65 -2.99
CA PRO A 236 -1.60 13.36 -3.09
C PRO A 236 -2.68 12.56 -3.83
N ASP A 237 -2.29 11.53 -4.58
CA ASP A 237 -3.19 10.67 -5.36
C ASP A 237 -2.69 9.21 -5.35
N PRO A 238 -2.90 8.46 -4.25
CA PRO A 238 -2.48 7.06 -4.14
C PRO A 238 -3.45 6.13 -4.88
N SER A 239 -3.51 6.25 -6.21
CA SER A 239 -4.40 5.50 -7.08
C SER A 239 -3.74 5.12 -8.43
N GLY A 240 -4.42 4.29 -9.22
CA GLY A 240 -3.91 3.85 -10.52
C GLY A 240 -2.61 3.05 -10.40
N ILE A 241 -1.58 3.46 -11.14
CA ILE A 241 -0.27 2.79 -11.16
C ILE A 241 0.62 3.15 -9.96
N ASN A 242 0.27 4.16 -9.17
CA ASN A 242 1.05 4.59 -8.00
C ASN A 242 0.19 4.64 -6.73
N THR A 243 0.33 3.61 -5.90
CA THR A 243 -0.33 3.51 -4.58
C THR A 243 0.62 3.72 -3.40
N SER A 244 1.83 4.24 -3.65
CA SER A 244 2.84 4.55 -2.63
C SER A 244 2.30 5.55 -1.61
N SER A 245 2.84 5.53 -0.40
CA SER A 245 2.41 6.44 0.68
C SER A 245 3.13 7.79 0.61
N LYS A 246 4.38 7.78 0.14
CA LYS A 246 5.26 8.93 -0.03
C LYS A 246 5.72 9.03 -1.47
N VAL A 247 5.94 10.25 -1.94
CA VAL A 247 6.46 10.53 -3.28
C VAL A 247 7.42 11.72 -3.23
N GLY A 248 8.28 11.82 -4.23
CA GLY A 248 9.03 13.04 -4.50
C GLY A 248 8.10 14.11 -5.08
N GLN A 249 8.21 15.33 -4.57
CA GLN A 249 7.57 16.53 -5.11
C GLN A 249 8.64 17.45 -5.68
N SER A 250 8.38 18.07 -6.82
CA SER A 250 9.17 19.16 -7.37
C SER A 250 8.26 20.32 -7.77
N GLU A 251 8.39 21.45 -7.09
CA GLU A 251 7.70 22.70 -7.44
C GLU A 251 8.61 23.55 -8.35
N LYS A 252 8.18 23.76 -9.58
CA LYS A 252 8.83 24.70 -10.50
C LYS A 252 8.23 26.09 -10.30
N THR A 253 8.77 26.82 -9.32
CA THR A 253 8.20 28.09 -8.83
C THR A 253 8.01 29.12 -9.96
N ALA A 254 7.08 30.06 -9.76
CA ALA A 254 6.81 31.10 -10.76
C ALA A 254 8.07 31.96 -11.02
N GLY A 255 8.54 31.97 -12.27
CA GLY A 255 9.78 32.62 -12.68
C GLY A 255 11.04 31.76 -12.55
N ALA A 256 10.92 30.48 -12.19
CA ALA A 256 12.04 29.54 -12.23
C ALA A 256 12.63 29.44 -13.65
N GLU A 257 13.93 29.14 -13.71
CA GLU A 257 14.70 29.04 -14.93
C GLU A 257 14.17 27.91 -15.83
N THR A 258 14.36 28.05 -17.14
CA THR A 258 13.92 27.03 -18.12
C THR A 258 14.62 25.68 -17.93
N TRP A 259 15.75 25.70 -17.25
CA TRP A 259 16.60 24.56 -16.90
C TRP A 259 16.60 24.28 -15.38
N GLY A 260 15.65 24.82 -14.61
CA GLY A 260 15.54 24.49 -13.18
C GLY A 260 15.24 23.01 -12.95
N GLY A 261 15.85 22.43 -11.92
CA GLY A 261 15.73 21.00 -11.62
C GLY A 261 16.22 20.65 -10.22
N THR A 262 16.22 19.36 -9.92
CA THR A 262 16.63 18.80 -8.63
C THR A 262 17.60 17.64 -8.81
N ILE A 263 18.55 17.52 -7.89
CA ILE A 263 19.57 16.46 -7.87
C ILE A 263 19.32 15.55 -6.67
N LEU A 264 19.35 14.24 -6.92
CA LEU A 264 19.45 13.20 -5.90
C LEU A 264 20.78 12.46 -6.09
N THR A 265 21.60 12.40 -5.04
CA THR A 265 22.90 11.70 -5.07
C THR A 265 22.75 10.30 -4.50
N LEU A 266 23.21 9.30 -5.25
CA LEU A 266 23.18 7.89 -4.84
C LEU A 266 24.46 7.51 -4.08
N GLU A 267 24.41 6.40 -3.33
CA GLU A 267 25.54 5.87 -2.57
C GLU A 267 26.68 5.37 -3.45
N ALA A 268 26.33 4.73 -4.56
CA ALA A 268 27.25 4.08 -5.47
C ALA A 268 26.97 4.51 -6.92
N PRO A 269 27.98 4.41 -7.82
CA PRO A 269 27.78 4.60 -9.24
C PRO A 269 26.67 3.69 -9.79
N ILE A 270 25.88 4.24 -10.70
CA ILE A 270 24.81 3.55 -11.43
C ILE A 270 25.44 2.55 -12.40
N ASP A 271 25.05 1.28 -12.31
CA ASP A 271 25.54 0.23 -13.19
C ASP A 271 24.73 0.15 -14.49
N PHE A 272 25.31 0.67 -15.57
CA PHE A 272 24.74 0.61 -16.93
C PHE A 272 25.29 -0.54 -17.77
N SER A 273 25.89 -1.57 -17.16
CA SER A 273 26.49 -2.69 -17.91
C SER A 273 25.45 -3.62 -18.54
N SER A 274 24.36 -3.91 -17.81
CA SER A 274 23.24 -4.73 -18.30
C SER A 274 21.90 -4.00 -18.40
N LYS A 275 21.75 -2.87 -17.69
CA LYS A 275 20.52 -2.09 -17.64
C LYS A 275 20.71 -0.72 -18.28
N LYS A 276 19.79 -0.32 -19.16
CA LYS A 276 19.95 0.84 -20.04
C LYS A 276 18.72 1.72 -20.10
N GLU A 277 17.72 1.45 -19.28
CA GLU A 277 16.46 2.17 -19.32
C GLU A 277 16.09 2.61 -17.92
N PHE A 278 15.72 3.88 -17.74
CA PHE A 278 15.09 4.34 -16.51
C PHE A 278 13.58 4.36 -16.69
N LYS A 279 12.88 3.89 -15.67
CA LYS A 279 11.44 4.07 -15.52
C LYS A 279 11.17 4.90 -14.28
N ILE A 280 10.28 5.88 -14.41
CA ILE A 280 9.88 6.79 -13.32
C ILE A 280 8.39 7.01 -13.43
N LYS A 281 7.65 6.77 -12.34
CA LYS A 281 6.25 7.16 -12.26
C LYS A 281 6.20 8.67 -12.06
N VAL A 282 5.47 9.38 -12.91
CA VAL A 282 5.33 10.84 -12.87
C VAL A 282 3.86 11.21 -12.86
N TRP A 283 3.51 12.14 -11.97
CA TRP A 283 2.25 12.85 -11.99
C TRP A 283 2.53 14.30 -12.37
N SER A 284 1.92 14.77 -13.46
CA SER A 284 2.12 16.11 -13.99
C SER A 284 0.79 16.84 -14.13
N PRO A 285 0.67 18.13 -13.77
CA PRO A 285 -0.52 18.92 -14.01
C PRO A 285 -0.72 19.27 -15.50
N LYS A 286 0.24 18.91 -16.35
CA LYS A 286 0.27 19.22 -17.79
C LYS A 286 0.60 17.96 -18.60
N ALA A 287 -0.15 17.75 -19.67
CA ALA A 287 0.27 16.90 -20.77
C ALA A 287 1.24 17.69 -21.68
N ASN A 288 2.08 16.98 -22.42
CA ASN A 288 3.14 17.51 -23.28
C ASN A 288 4.21 18.32 -22.55
N ALA A 289 4.41 18.10 -21.24
CA ALA A 289 5.52 18.68 -20.50
C ALA A 289 6.77 17.81 -20.71
N VAL A 290 7.88 18.43 -21.09
CA VAL A 290 9.17 17.72 -21.22
C VAL A 290 9.73 17.46 -19.82
N VAL A 291 9.86 16.20 -19.46
CA VAL A 291 10.61 15.75 -18.29
C VAL A 291 11.98 15.32 -18.77
N LYS A 292 13.04 15.99 -18.31
CA LYS A 292 14.42 15.60 -18.61
C LYS A 292 14.96 14.80 -17.43
N LEU A 293 15.52 13.63 -17.74
CA LEU A 293 16.35 12.87 -16.82
C LEU A 293 17.81 12.98 -17.24
N LYS A 294 18.65 13.41 -16.32
CA LYS A 294 20.09 13.48 -16.48
C LYS A 294 20.77 12.61 -15.43
N VAL A 295 21.79 11.87 -15.84
CA VAL A 295 22.74 11.25 -14.91
C VAL A 295 24.09 11.94 -15.01
N GLU A 296 24.71 12.17 -13.87
CA GLU A 296 25.93 12.97 -13.75
C GLU A 296 26.96 12.25 -12.86
N ASN A 297 28.24 12.40 -13.20
CA ASN A 297 29.33 11.98 -12.33
C ASN A 297 29.28 12.68 -10.97
N LEU A 298 29.79 12.01 -9.92
CA LEU A 298 29.82 12.57 -8.58
C LEU A 298 30.56 13.91 -8.50
N ASN A 299 31.72 14.00 -9.17
CA ASN A 299 32.70 15.07 -8.98
C ASN A 299 32.87 16.00 -10.21
N ASP A 300 32.41 15.60 -11.39
CA ASP A 300 32.54 16.40 -12.62
C ASP A 300 31.23 16.45 -13.42
N GLY A 301 30.52 17.57 -13.32
CA GLY A 301 29.23 17.77 -14.01
C GLY A 301 29.30 17.83 -15.53
N ASN A 302 30.50 17.85 -16.13
CA ASN A 302 30.67 17.73 -17.57
C ASN A 302 30.59 16.27 -18.06
N ILE A 303 30.74 15.30 -17.15
CA ILE A 303 30.53 13.88 -17.41
C ILE A 303 29.07 13.59 -17.08
N ALA A 304 28.22 13.67 -18.10
CA ALA A 304 26.80 13.45 -17.95
C ALA A 304 26.15 12.90 -19.22
N HIS A 305 24.96 12.32 -19.06
CA HIS A 305 24.08 11.91 -20.14
C HIS A 305 22.65 12.36 -19.82
N GLU A 306 21.91 12.82 -20.83
CA GLU A 306 20.59 13.45 -20.66
C GLU A 306 19.61 12.86 -21.66
N VAL A 307 18.41 12.51 -21.20
CA VAL A 307 17.35 11.90 -21.99
C VAL A 307 16.04 12.60 -21.65
N ASP A 308 15.23 12.87 -22.66
CA ASP A 308 13.90 13.49 -22.51
C ASP A 308 12.80 12.44 -22.63
N ALA A 309 11.79 12.60 -21.79
CA ALA A 309 10.48 11.99 -21.95
C ALA A 309 9.43 13.10 -21.92
N VAL A 310 8.26 12.83 -22.49
CA VAL A 310 7.17 13.81 -22.56
C VAL A 310 5.95 13.22 -21.86
N THR A 311 5.35 13.99 -20.96
CA THR A 311 4.10 13.57 -20.31
C THR A 311 2.98 13.47 -21.35
N THR A 312 2.17 12.43 -21.28
CA THR A 312 1.06 12.20 -22.21
C THR A 312 -0.29 12.58 -21.60
N VAL A 313 -0.38 12.55 -20.27
CA VAL A 313 -1.61 12.84 -19.51
C VAL A 313 -1.40 14.03 -18.55
N ALA A 314 -2.50 14.56 -18.04
CA ALA A 314 -2.48 15.66 -17.07
C ALA A 314 -3.34 15.29 -15.86
N ASN A 315 -2.81 15.55 -14.67
CA ASN A 315 -3.42 15.26 -13.37
C ASN A 315 -3.66 13.77 -13.11
N GLU A 316 -2.86 12.90 -13.71
CA GLU A 316 -2.90 11.45 -13.52
C GLU A 316 -1.45 10.90 -13.48
N TRP A 317 -1.26 9.75 -12.85
CA TRP A 317 0.03 9.04 -12.85
C TRP A 317 0.27 8.33 -14.18
N GLU A 318 1.45 8.52 -14.75
CA GLU A 318 1.97 7.74 -15.89
C GLU A 318 3.40 7.26 -15.60
N GLU A 319 3.84 6.18 -16.25
CA GLU A 319 5.24 5.72 -16.16
C GLU A 319 6.00 6.25 -17.38
N LEU A 320 6.96 7.13 -17.15
CA LEU A 320 7.85 7.64 -18.19
C LEU A 320 9.07 6.74 -18.32
N THR A 321 9.43 6.46 -19.56
CA THR A 321 10.60 5.66 -19.94
C THR A 321 11.69 6.56 -20.52
N PHE A 322 12.93 6.37 -20.06
CA PHE A 322 14.09 7.10 -20.53
C PHE A 322 15.16 6.12 -21.03
N ASP A 323 15.44 6.16 -22.33
CA ASP A 323 16.43 5.30 -22.99
C ASP A 323 17.86 5.83 -22.88
N PHE A 324 18.70 5.12 -22.12
CA PHE A 324 20.13 5.36 -21.94
C PHE A 324 20.99 4.39 -22.78
N ALA A 325 20.48 3.77 -23.84
CA ALA A 325 21.26 2.86 -24.70
C ALA A 325 22.56 3.50 -25.22
N ALA A 326 22.53 4.82 -25.47
CA ALA A 326 23.67 5.60 -25.95
C ALA A 326 24.65 6.05 -24.85
N ILE A 327 24.45 5.67 -23.58
CA ILE A 327 25.33 6.09 -22.48
C ILE A 327 26.74 5.51 -22.60
N ASP A 328 27.75 6.35 -22.35
CA ASP A 328 29.14 5.91 -22.28
C ASP A 328 29.41 5.13 -20.98
N VAL A 329 29.47 3.81 -21.10
CA VAL A 329 29.73 2.87 -19.99
C VAL A 329 31.16 2.91 -19.46
N ALA A 330 32.06 3.64 -20.11
CA ALA A 330 33.41 3.85 -19.59
C ALA A 330 33.45 4.97 -18.52
N GLN A 331 32.37 5.74 -18.38
CA GLN A 331 32.23 6.78 -17.36
C GLN A 331 31.41 6.29 -16.17
N GLU A 332 31.61 6.93 -15.03
CA GLU A 332 30.83 6.70 -13.80
C GLU A 332 29.81 7.82 -13.61
N TYR A 333 28.56 7.45 -13.31
CA TYR A 333 27.47 8.37 -13.01
C TYR A 333 26.87 7.99 -11.66
N GLN A 334 26.62 8.95 -10.78
CA GLN A 334 26.18 8.69 -9.40
C GLN A 334 25.07 9.65 -8.94
N LYS A 335 24.76 10.68 -9.74
CA LYS A 335 23.66 11.59 -9.48
C LYS A 335 22.54 11.35 -10.48
N VAL A 336 21.31 11.39 -9.99
CA VAL A 336 20.07 11.47 -10.77
C VAL A 336 19.60 12.92 -10.72
N VAL A 337 19.34 13.52 -11.87
CA VAL A 337 18.93 14.93 -11.98
C VAL A 337 17.65 15.00 -12.80
N LEU A 338 16.59 15.54 -12.20
CA LEU A 338 15.27 15.65 -12.84
C LEU A 338 14.93 17.11 -13.12
N PHE A 339 14.39 17.36 -14.31
CA PHE A 339 13.88 18.66 -14.71
C PHE A 339 12.45 18.47 -15.20
N PHE A 340 11.50 19.12 -14.54
CA PHE A 340 10.12 19.12 -15.00
C PHE A 340 9.85 20.33 -15.89
N ASP A 341 9.04 20.12 -16.93
CA ASP A 341 8.66 21.14 -17.92
C ASP A 341 9.88 21.86 -18.51
N PHE A 342 10.91 21.09 -18.86
CA PHE A 342 12.20 21.57 -19.33
C PHE A 342 12.03 22.45 -20.58
N GLY A 343 12.79 23.55 -20.64
CA GLY A 343 12.70 24.55 -21.71
C GLY A 343 11.69 25.67 -21.44
N ASN A 344 10.78 25.50 -20.48
CA ASN A 344 9.76 26.51 -20.13
C ASN A 344 10.07 27.22 -18.81
N VAL A 345 9.78 28.52 -18.76
CA VAL A 345 9.87 29.32 -17.52
C VAL A 345 8.86 28.79 -16.51
N GLY A 346 9.27 28.67 -15.25
CA GLY A 346 8.39 28.17 -14.19
C GLY A 346 7.13 29.01 -14.01
N ASP A 347 6.02 28.35 -13.79
CA ASP A 347 4.70 28.95 -13.59
C ASP A 347 4.08 28.61 -12.22
N GLY A 348 4.84 27.96 -11.33
CA GLY A 348 4.38 27.49 -10.03
C GLY A 348 3.73 26.12 -10.07
N ALA A 349 3.84 25.37 -11.17
CA ALA A 349 3.36 24.00 -11.25
C ALA A 349 4.14 23.06 -10.31
N VAL A 350 3.41 22.13 -9.72
CA VAL A 350 3.94 21.07 -8.85
C VAL A 350 3.85 19.75 -9.58
N TYR A 351 4.96 19.02 -9.63
CA TYR A 351 5.09 17.71 -10.24
C TYR A 351 5.39 16.70 -9.14
N PHE A 352 4.89 15.48 -9.26
CA PHE A 352 5.24 14.38 -8.37
C PHE A 352 5.93 13.27 -9.14
N PHE A 353 6.84 12.57 -8.49
CA PHE A 353 7.61 11.49 -9.07
C PHE A 353 7.92 10.42 -8.05
N ASP A 354 7.98 9.19 -8.51
CA ASP A 354 8.17 8.02 -7.66
C ASP A 354 8.78 6.86 -8.45
N ASP A 355 9.20 5.81 -7.74
CA ASP A 355 9.73 4.57 -8.29
C ASP A 355 10.82 4.78 -9.35
N ILE A 356 11.84 5.59 -9.04
CA ILE A 356 12.99 5.79 -9.92
C ILE A 356 13.78 4.49 -9.98
N ARG A 357 13.70 3.79 -11.11
CA ARG A 357 14.34 2.47 -11.27
C ARG A 357 15.09 2.37 -12.59
N LEU A 358 16.25 1.73 -12.53
CA LEU A 358 17.00 1.31 -13.70
C LEU A 358 16.61 -0.14 -14.04
N VAL A 359 16.17 -0.38 -15.26
CA VAL A 359 15.73 -1.67 -15.79
C VAL A 359 16.50 -2.04 -17.06
N SER A 360 16.50 -3.33 -17.40
CA SER A 360 16.94 -3.75 -18.73
C SER A 360 15.98 -3.16 -19.77
N ALA A 361 16.52 -2.63 -20.87
CA ALA A 361 15.69 -2.36 -22.03
C ALA A 361 15.01 -3.68 -22.45
N PRO A 362 13.75 -3.66 -22.93
CA PRO A 362 13.10 -4.85 -23.46
C PRO A 362 14.00 -5.49 -24.51
N THR A 363 14.58 -6.65 -24.19
CA THR A 363 15.41 -7.39 -25.14
C THR A 363 14.47 -8.27 -25.95
N MET A 364 14.01 -7.75 -27.10
CA MET A 364 13.31 -8.56 -28.09
C MET A 364 14.12 -9.84 -28.37
N GLY A 365 13.59 -10.99 -27.95
CA GLY A 365 14.20 -12.30 -28.18
C GLY A 365 15.11 -12.84 -27.07
N SER A 366 14.99 -12.32 -25.84
CA SER A 366 15.71 -12.85 -24.67
C SER A 366 15.44 -14.35 -24.41
N GLY A 367 14.30 -14.84 -24.91
CA GLY A 367 13.91 -16.24 -24.90
C GLY A 367 13.02 -16.64 -23.73
N ILE A 368 12.81 -15.73 -22.78
CA ILE A 368 11.91 -15.91 -21.66
C ILE A 368 10.48 -15.50 -22.00
N GLU A 369 10.27 -14.75 -23.09
CA GLU A 369 8.96 -14.31 -23.54
C GLU A 369 8.05 -15.50 -23.85
N GLY A 370 6.75 -15.31 -23.59
CA GLY A 370 5.72 -16.31 -23.79
C GLY A 370 4.83 -16.53 -22.57
N ILE A 371 3.96 -17.53 -22.68
CA ILE A 371 3.00 -17.92 -21.65
C ILE A 371 3.54 -19.15 -20.93
N TRP A 372 3.78 -19.01 -19.64
CA TRP A 372 4.35 -20.06 -18.80
C TRP A 372 3.37 -20.48 -17.72
N LYS A 373 3.48 -21.72 -17.25
CA LYS A 373 2.78 -22.20 -16.06
C LYS A 373 3.64 -23.18 -15.29
N VAL A 374 3.36 -23.39 -14.00
CA VAL A 374 4.07 -24.43 -13.25
C VAL A 374 3.73 -25.79 -13.85
N ALA A 375 4.73 -26.65 -14.01
CA ALA A 375 4.57 -27.97 -14.62
C ALA A 375 3.60 -28.82 -13.77
N PRO A 376 2.50 -29.36 -14.32
CA PRO A 376 1.52 -30.14 -13.56
C PRO A 376 2.00 -31.59 -13.32
N GLU A 377 3.17 -31.74 -12.70
CA GLU A 377 3.81 -33.02 -12.40
C GLU A 377 4.43 -33.04 -11.00
N ALA A 378 4.58 -34.23 -10.41
CA ALA A 378 5.26 -34.39 -9.12
C ALA A 378 6.71 -33.88 -9.19
N GLY A 379 7.16 -33.19 -8.15
CA GLY A 379 8.49 -32.57 -8.07
C GLY A 379 8.63 -31.25 -8.84
N SER A 380 7.55 -30.73 -9.43
CA SER A 380 7.55 -29.43 -10.11
C SER A 380 7.70 -28.24 -9.16
N MET A 381 7.39 -28.40 -7.88
CA MET A 381 7.69 -27.41 -6.86
C MET A 381 8.15 -28.08 -5.57
N GLY A 382 8.99 -27.38 -4.81
CA GLY A 382 9.41 -27.84 -3.50
C GLY A 382 10.41 -26.90 -2.84
N VAL A 383 10.86 -27.33 -1.66
CA VAL A 383 11.77 -26.56 -0.80
C VAL A 383 12.84 -27.46 -0.18
N GLY A 384 14.02 -26.90 0.02
CA GLY A 384 15.15 -27.57 0.64
C GLY A 384 16.22 -26.60 1.17
N PRO A 385 17.31 -27.13 1.74
CA PRO A 385 18.38 -26.34 2.38
C PRO A 385 19.29 -25.60 1.40
N GLY A 386 19.13 -25.76 0.08
CA GLY A 386 20.01 -25.14 -0.91
C GLY A 386 19.37 -25.08 -2.30
N PRO A 387 19.97 -24.31 -3.24
CA PRO A 387 19.44 -24.14 -4.59
C PRO A 387 19.20 -25.49 -5.26
N GLY A 388 17.97 -25.71 -5.74
CA GLY A 388 17.53 -26.95 -6.37
C GLY A 388 17.35 -28.18 -5.50
N ASP A 389 17.45 -28.04 -4.18
CA ASP A 389 17.14 -29.11 -3.25
C ASP A 389 15.63 -29.12 -2.93
N LEU A 390 14.99 -30.29 -3.05
CA LEU A 390 13.56 -30.50 -2.75
C LEU A 390 13.35 -31.48 -1.57
N SER A 391 14.38 -31.68 -0.73
CA SER A 391 14.41 -32.75 0.27
C SER A 391 13.55 -32.51 1.51
N TRP A 392 13.17 -31.25 1.80
CA TRP A 392 12.28 -30.95 2.92
C TRP A 392 10.83 -31.17 2.55
N TRP A 393 10.43 -30.71 1.36
CA TRP A 393 9.12 -31.00 0.79
C TRP A 393 9.17 -30.86 -0.73
N ALA A 394 8.47 -31.73 -1.44
CA ALA A 394 8.26 -31.67 -2.88
C ALA A 394 6.82 -32.08 -3.17
N ILE A 395 6.19 -31.43 -4.13
CA ILE A 395 4.80 -31.74 -4.48
C ILE A 395 4.68 -33.16 -5.05
N ASP A 396 3.67 -33.92 -4.59
CA ASP A 396 3.35 -35.25 -5.10
C ASP A 396 2.15 -35.25 -6.08
N ASP A 397 1.90 -36.37 -6.75
CA ASP A 397 0.81 -36.51 -7.73
C ASP A 397 -0.59 -36.24 -7.14
N ALA A 398 -0.81 -36.58 -5.87
CA ALA A 398 -2.08 -36.38 -5.20
C ALA A 398 -2.31 -34.89 -4.91
N GLU A 399 -1.25 -34.19 -4.54
CA GLU A 399 -1.24 -32.75 -4.34
C GLU A 399 -1.38 -31.95 -5.63
N VAL A 400 -0.74 -32.39 -6.73
CA VAL A 400 -0.97 -31.81 -8.06
C VAL A 400 -2.46 -31.87 -8.42
N SER A 401 -3.08 -33.03 -8.23
CA SER A 401 -4.52 -33.22 -8.49
C SER A 401 -5.41 -32.36 -7.59
N ARG A 402 -5.00 -32.15 -6.34
CA ARG A 402 -5.74 -31.35 -5.35
C ARG A 402 -5.66 -29.86 -5.66
N ARG A 403 -4.54 -29.38 -6.20
CA ARG A 403 -4.26 -27.98 -6.52
C ARG A 403 -4.48 -27.66 -8.00
N ALA A 404 -5.45 -28.30 -8.66
CA ALA A 404 -5.64 -28.17 -10.10
C ALA A 404 -5.81 -26.71 -10.59
N CYS A 405 -6.51 -25.87 -9.79
CA CYS A 405 -6.70 -24.43 -10.03
C CYS A 405 -5.44 -23.57 -9.90
N PHE A 406 -4.30 -24.14 -9.48
CA PHE A 406 -3.01 -23.45 -9.49
C PHE A 406 -2.22 -23.77 -10.75
N PHE A 407 -2.45 -24.96 -11.33
CA PHE A 407 -1.70 -25.45 -12.47
C PHE A 407 -2.26 -25.00 -13.82
N ASP A 408 -3.40 -24.32 -13.82
CA ASP A 408 -3.95 -23.58 -14.96
C ASP A 408 -3.66 -22.07 -14.90
N ASP A 409 -3.11 -21.57 -13.79
CA ASP A 409 -2.62 -20.19 -13.70
C ASP A 409 -1.37 -20.00 -14.56
N THR A 410 -1.29 -18.85 -15.23
CA THR A 410 -0.21 -18.55 -16.17
C THR A 410 0.55 -17.26 -15.83
N TYR A 411 1.80 -17.23 -16.26
CA TYR A 411 2.75 -16.13 -16.13
C TYR A 411 3.12 -15.68 -17.54
N VAL A 412 2.74 -14.46 -17.90
CA VAL A 412 2.91 -13.93 -19.25
C VAL A 412 4.06 -12.94 -19.23
N PHE A 413 5.13 -13.28 -19.94
CA PHE A 413 6.25 -12.40 -20.23
C PHE A 413 6.05 -11.81 -21.63
N ASN A 414 5.60 -10.56 -21.69
CA ASN A 414 5.33 -9.89 -22.97
C ASN A 414 6.62 -9.35 -23.60
N THR A 415 6.62 -9.19 -24.92
CA THR A 415 7.79 -8.69 -25.67
C THR A 415 8.10 -7.22 -25.39
N ASP A 416 7.13 -6.46 -24.88
CA ASP A 416 7.27 -5.05 -24.48
C ASP A 416 7.84 -4.87 -23.06
N GLY A 417 8.21 -5.96 -22.37
CA GLY A 417 8.72 -5.93 -20.99
C GLY A 417 7.63 -5.88 -19.92
N THR A 418 6.35 -5.89 -20.29
CA THR A 418 5.25 -6.06 -19.33
C THR A 418 5.12 -7.51 -18.87
N PHE A 419 4.57 -7.69 -17.67
CA PHE A 419 4.36 -8.98 -17.03
C PHE A 419 2.92 -9.12 -16.55
N SER A 420 2.38 -10.33 -16.53
CA SER A 420 1.05 -10.58 -15.97
C SER A 420 0.94 -11.95 -15.32
N ASN A 421 0.35 -11.97 -14.12
CA ASN A 421 -0.24 -13.17 -13.54
C ASN A 421 -1.66 -13.29 -14.09
N VAL A 422 -1.90 -14.27 -14.95
CA VAL A 422 -3.24 -14.52 -15.50
C VAL A 422 -3.84 -15.70 -14.77
N LEU A 423 -4.77 -15.37 -13.87
CA LEU A 423 -5.46 -16.31 -13.00
C LEU A 423 -6.84 -16.65 -13.56
N GLY A 424 -7.33 -17.86 -13.27
CA GLY A 424 -8.68 -18.26 -13.60
C GLY A 424 -9.76 -17.56 -12.75
N SER A 425 -10.99 -18.08 -12.79
CA SER A 425 -12.03 -17.69 -11.82
C SER A 425 -11.71 -18.15 -10.39
N GLU A 426 -10.80 -19.11 -10.25
CA GLU A 426 -10.26 -19.63 -9.00
C GLU A 426 -8.74 -19.80 -9.14
N THR A 427 -8.01 -19.65 -8.04
CA THR A 427 -6.60 -20.03 -7.86
C THR A 427 -6.44 -20.78 -6.54
N TRP A 428 -5.28 -21.39 -6.28
CA TRP A 428 -5.00 -22.02 -4.99
C TRP A 428 -4.72 -20.96 -3.91
N LEU A 429 -5.61 -20.87 -2.93
CA LEU A 429 -5.45 -19.97 -1.79
C LEU A 429 -5.01 -20.74 -0.56
N GLU A 430 -4.04 -20.17 0.16
CA GLU A 430 -3.68 -20.61 1.50
C GLU A 430 -4.31 -19.72 2.57
N GLY A 431 -4.35 -20.20 3.82
CA GLY A 431 -5.01 -19.47 4.90
C GLY A 431 -4.41 -18.12 5.26
N TRP A 432 -3.14 -17.86 4.92
CA TRP A 432 -2.55 -16.55 5.08
C TRP A 432 -3.14 -15.50 4.11
N GLN A 433 -3.65 -15.93 2.94
CA GLN A 433 -4.26 -15.01 1.96
C GLN A 433 -5.71 -14.69 2.28
N SER A 434 -6.50 -15.71 2.62
CA SER A 434 -7.96 -15.60 2.69
C SER A 434 -8.52 -15.66 4.11
N GLY A 435 -7.69 -15.97 5.12
CA GLY A 435 -8.14 -16.30 6.48
C GLY A 435 -8.92 -17.62 6.58
N SER A 436 -9.05 -18.37 5.49
CA SER A 436 -9.79 -19.64 5.39
C SER A 436 -8.84 -20.85 5.27
N ALA A 437 -9.35 -22.08 5.31
CA ALA A 437 -8.51 -23.25 5.06
C ALA A 437 -8.09 -23.35 3.59
N ASP A 438 -6.91 -23.94 3.33
CA ASP A 438 -6.35 -23.98 1.98
C ASP A 438 -7.25 -24.71 0.97
N ALA A 439 -7.60 -24.02 -0.11
CA ALA A 439 -8.52 -24.50 -1.14
C ALA A 439 -8.42 -23.64 -2.42
N CYS A 440 -8.99 -24.14 -3.51
CA CYS A 440 -9.29 -23.29 -4.67
C CYS A 440 -10.33 -22.23 -4.30
N GLY A 441 -10.11 -20.98 -4.72
CA GLY A 441 -11.03 -19.87 -4.47
C GLY A 441 -10.71 -18.64 -5.29
N VAL A 442 -11.54 -17.60 -5.17
CA VAL A 442 -11.38 -16.34 -5.94
C VAL A 442 -10.05 -15.66 -5.58
N PRO A 443 -9.22 -15.27 -6.57
CA PRO A 443 -7.96 -14.57 -6.30
C PRO A 443 -8.11 -13.35 -5.36
N VAL A 444 -7.09 -13.10 -4.54
CA VAL A 444 -7.12 -12.09 -3.47
C VAL A 444 -6.03 -11.04 -3.68
N ALA A 445 -6.42 -9.76 -3.75
CA ALA A 445 -5.50 -8.63 -3.86
C ALA A 445 -4.45 -8.62 -2.73
N PRO A 446 -3.19 -8.25 -3.03
CA PRO A 446 -2.69 -7.78 -4.32
C PRO A 446 -2.31 -8.89 -5.33
N HIS A 447 -2.44 -10.17 -4.96
CA HIS A 447 -2.06 -11.32 -5.80
C HIS A 447 -3.20 -11.83 -6.69
N ASP A 448 -4.07 -10.93 -7.16
CA ASP A 448 -5.28 -11.28 -7.94
C ASP A 448 -5.11 -11.12 -9.46
N GLY A 449 -3.89 -10.86 -9.91
CA GLY A 449 -3.56 -10.67 -11.33
C GLY A 449 -3.91 -9.29 -11.88
N THR A 450 -4.36 -8.34 -11.04
CA THR A 450 -4.68 -6.97 -11.47
C THR A 450 -3.47 -6.02 -11.44
N ALA A 451 -2.33 -6.47 -10.92
CA ALA A 451 -1.12 -5.66 -10.81
C ALA A 451 -0.61 -5.22 -12.20
N ALA A 452 -0.37 -3.92 -12.36
CA ALA A 452 0.37 -3.39 -13.50
C ALA A 452 1.85 -3.76 -13.32
N ALA A 453 2.26 -4.88 -13.92
CA ALA A 453 3.56 -5.47 -13.69
C ALA A 453 4.48 -5.40 -14.91
N THR A 454 5.78 -5.41 -14.65
CA THR A 454 6.84 -5.47 -15.68
C THR A 454 7.88 -6.50 -15.26
N PHE A 455 8.75 -6.93 -16.17
CA PHE A 455 9.86 -7.78 -15.83
C PHE A 455 11.18 -7.28 -16.43
N SER A 456 12.27 -7.75 -15.84
CA SER A 456 13.63 -7.59 -16.36
C SER A 456 14.31 -8.95 -16.28
N TYR A 457 14.80 -9.46 -17.41
CA TYR A 457 15.57 -10.70 -17.48
C TYR A 457 17.05 -10.38 -17.77
N ASP A 458 17.94 -10.80 -16.87
CA ASP A 458 19.39 -10.75 -17.06
C ASP A 458 19.90 -12.17 -17.37
N GLN A 459 20.07 -12.44 -18.66
CA GLN A 459 20.53 -13.75 -19.13
C GLN A 459 21.95 -14.09 -18.65
N ASN A 460 22.82 -13.10 -18.47
CA ASN A 460 24.21 -13.33 -18.06
C ASN A 460 24.28 -13.65 -16.56
N ALA A 461 23.48 -12.95 -15.75
CA ALA A 461 23.34 -13.23 -14.32
C ALA A 461 22.51 -14.49 -14.06
N GLY A 462 21.68 -14.92 -15.02
CA GLY A 462 20.72 -16.01 -14.83
C GLY A 462 19.64 -15.61 -13.84
N THR A 463 19.14 -14.37 -13.91
CA THR A 463 18.11 -13.86 -12.99
C THR A 463 16.97 -13.18 -13.74
N VAL A 464 15.75 -13.31 -13.21
CA VAL A 464 14.58 -12.55 -13.65
C VAL A 464 13.98 -11.81 -12.46
N THR A 465 13.73 -10.52 -12.62
CA THR A 465 13.02 -9.71 -11.64
C THR A 465 11.66 -9.33 -12.20
N VAL A 466 10.59 -9.63 -11.46
CA VAL A 466 9.24 -9.11 -11.72
C VAL A 466 8.99 -7.92 -10.81
N TYR A 467 8.39 -6.87 -11.35
CA TYR A 467 8.08 -5.61 -10.68
C TYR A 467 6.58 -5.38 -10.66
N GLY A 468 6.07 -4.81 -9.58
CA GLY A 468 4.67 -4.52 -9.31
C GLY A 468 4.19 -5.28 -8.07
N LYS A 469 3.64 -4.55 -7.08
CA LYS A 469 3.08 -5.16 -5.87
C LYS A 469 2.07 -6.26 -6.19
N GLY A 470 2.36 -7.46 -5.73
CA GLY A 470 1.53 -8.65 -5.97
C GLY A 470 1.85 -9.44 -7.24
N ALA A 471 2.85 -9.02 -8.04
CA ALA A 471 3.40 -9.83 -9.12
C ALA A 471 4.34 -10.92 -8.59
N TYR A 472 4.25 -12.14 -9.12
CA TYR A 472 5.07 -13.27 -8.67
C TYR A 472 5.23 -14.35 -9.75
N LEU A 473 6.20 -15.25 -9.54
CA LEU A 473 6.34 -16.53 -10.24
C LEU A 473 6.24 -17.69 -9.24
N GLY A 474 5.58 -18.78 -9.63
CA GLY A 474 5.37 -19.92 -8.72
C GLY A 474 4.24 -19.63 -7.73
N ILE A 475 4.52 -19.51 -6.44
CA ILE A 475 3.49 -19.18 -5.43
C ILE A 475 3.71 -17.78 -4.86
N PRO A 476 2.63 -17.02 -4.56
CA PRO A 476 2.74 -15.62 -4.11
C PRO A 476 3.32 -15.47 -2.71
N LYS A 477 3.35 -16.55 -1.92
CA LYS A 477 3.86 -16.53 -0.54
C LYS A 477 5.37 -16.26 -0.46
N VAL A 478 6.10 -16.69 -1.48
CA VAL A 478 7.56 -16.80 -1.43
C VAL A 478 8.18 -15.53 -2.03
N ILE A 479 8.96 -14.81 -1.21
CA ILE A 479 9.60 -13.54 -1.57
C ILE A 479 11.10 -13.59 -1.26
N ASN A 480 11.88 -12.65 -1.78
CA ASN A 480 13.32 -12.63 -1.47
C ASN A 480 13.56 -12.44 0.04
N GLY A 481 14.22 -13.41 0.68
CA GLY A 481 14.58 -13.35 2.09
C GLY A 481 13.46 -13.76 3.05
N GLY A 482 12.32 -14.29 2.58
CA GLY A 482 11.30 -14.79 3.50
C GLY A 482 10.00 -15.27 2.86
N GLU A 483 9.01 -15.50 3.72
CA GLU A 483 7.65 -15.89 3.32
C GLU A 483 6.63 -14.92 3.91
N LEU A 484 5.64 -14.54 3.10
CA LEU A 484 4.56 -13.66 3.52
C LEU A 484 3.65 -14.33 4.56
N THR A 485 3.17 -13.51 5.50
CA THR A 485 2.11 -13.88 6.46
C THR A 485 0.84 -13.03 6.30
N ASN A 486 0.94 -11.94 5.53
CA ASN A 486 -0.15 -11.03 5.20
C ASN A 486 -0.01 -10.57 3.74
N PRO A 487 -1.08 -10.62 2.92
CA PRO A 487 -1.04 -10.17 1.52
C PRO A 487 -0.58 -8.73 1.33
N GLN A 488 -0.83 -7.85 2.30
CA GLN A 488 -0.48 -6.43 2.17
C GLN A 488 1.02 -6.15 2.28
N ASP A 489 1.79 -7.13 2.79
CA ASP A 489 3.25 -7.05 2.93
C ASP A 489 3.98 -7.51 1.64
N ALA A 490 3.24 -7.78 0.56
CA ALA A 490 3.83 -8.11 -0.74
C ALA A 490 4.82 -7.02 -1.18
N PRO A 491 6.05 -7.39 -1.61
CA PRO A 491 7.05 -6.43 -2.04
C PRO A 491 6.70 -5.86 -3.43
N GLU A 492 7.31 -4.73 -3.77
CA GLU A 492 7.18 -4.11 -5.11
C GLU A 492 7.95 -4.85 -6.20
N SER A 493 8.82 -5.79 -5.85
CA SER A 493 9.50 -6.65 -6.81
C SER A 493 9.98 -7.95 -6.18
N ILE A 494 10.10 -8.99 -7.00
CA ILE A 494 10.68 -10.28 -6.62
C ILE A 494 11.68 -10.71 -7.68
N THR A 495 12.87 -11.12 -7.25
CA THR A 495 13.95 -11.62 -8.11
C THR A 495 14.12 -13.12 -7.94
N TYR A 496 14.21 -13.84 -9.05
CA TYR A 496 14.41 -15.28 -9.11
C TYR A 496 15.71 -15.58 -9.84
N ASN A 497 16.43 -16.61 -9.38
CA ASN A 497 17.43 -17.25 -10.23
C ASN A 497 16.68 -18.09 -11.27
N VAL A 498 17.11 -18.05 -12.52
CA VAL A 498 16.41 -18.71 -13.63
C VAL A 498 17.37 -19.49 -14.52
N GLU A 499 16.95 -20.71 -14.87
CA GLU A 499 17.61 -21.57 -15.83
C GLU A 499 16.58 -21.98 -16.90
N LEU A 500 16.78 -21.52 -18.14
CA LEU A 500 16.01 -21.95 -19.31
C LEU A 500 16.69 -23.17 -19.94
N ASN A 501 15.91 -24.17 -20.34
CA ASN A 501 16.43 -25.29 -21.14
C ASN A 501 16.79 -24.83 -22.57
N GLU A 502 17.56 -25.65 -23.30
CA GLU A 502 18.08 -25.30 -24.64
C GLU A 502 16.97 -24.90 -25.62
N ASP A 503 15.83 -25.59 -25.55
CA ASP A 503 14.67 -25.34 -26.41
C ASP A 503 13.75 -24.19 -25.91
N LYS A 504 14.06 -23.57 -24.77
CA LYS A 504 13.27 -22.50 -24.13
C LYS A 504 11.80 -22.87 -23.89
N THR A 505 11.56 -24.14 -23.58
CA THR A 505 10.24 -24.73 -23.29
C THR A 505 10.07 -25.09 -21.81
N GLU A 506 11.17 -25.16 -21.06
CA GLU A 506 11.17 -25.37 -19.61
C GLU A 506 12.00 -24.28 -18.94
N MET A 507 11.51 -23.78 -17.82
CA MET A 507 12.16 -22.79 -16.99
C MET A 507 12.21 -23.30 -15.57
N ILE A 508 13.41 -23.41 -15.00
CA ILE A 508 13.58 -23.64 -13.58
C ILE A 508 13.81 -22.29 -12.92
N ILE A 509 13.04 -21.99 -11.89
CA ILE A 509 13.26 -20.83 -11.03
C ILE A 509 13.58 -21.27 -9.62
N ASP A 510 14.53 -20.58 -9.00
CA ASP A 510 14.93 -20.77 -7.61
C ASP A 510 14.91 -19.42 -6.88
N ILE A 511 14.49 -19.42 -5.61
CA ILE A 511 14.41 -18.24 -4.77
C ILE A 511 14.82 -18.57 -3.33
N ASP A 512 15.69 -17.73 -2.76
CA ASP A 512 16.21 -17.83 -1.39
C ASP A 512 15.26 -17.16 -0.39
N VAL A 513 14.96 -17.86 0.70
CA VAL A 513 14.06 -17.44 1.79
C VAL A 513 14.73 -17.57 3.16
N ASP A 514 15.87 -16.90 3.35
CA ASP A 514 16.62 -16.85 4.61
C ASP A 514 16.95 -18.26 5.16
N GLY A 515 17.76 -19.00 4.41
CA GLY A 515 18.27 -20.31 4.82
C GLY A 515 17.42 -21.50 4.34
N ALA A 516 16.40 -21.26 3.51
CA ALA A 516 15.76 -22.27 2.68
C ALA A 516 15.65 -21.78 1.22
N TRP A 517 15.47 -22.72 0.31
CA TRP A 517 15.39 -22.45 -1.13
C TRP A 517 14.15 -23.09 -1.70
N TRP A 518 13.28 -22.26 -2.26
CA TRP A 518 12.14 -22.71 -3.03
C TRP A 518 12.54 -22.86 -4.49
N ARG A 519 12.03 -23.90 -5.13
CA ARG A 519 12.19 -24.17 -6.56
C ARG A 519 10.85 -24.42 -7.22
N PHE A 520 10.70 -23.90 -8.44
CA PHE A 520 9.59 -24.21 -9.32
C PHE A 520 10.10 -24.57 -10.72
N LYS A 521 9.50 -25.59 -11.32
CA LYS A 521 9.64 -25.93 -12.73
C LYS A 521 8.42 -25.40 -13.46
N LEU A 522 8.64 -24.47 -14.38
CA LEU A 522 7.63 -23.96 -15.29
C LEU A 522 7.82 -24.59 -16.66
N VAL A 523 6.71 -24.78 -17.36
CA VAL A 523 6.65 -25.20 -18.76
C VAL A 523 6.00 -24.11 -19.58
N LYS A 524 6.51 -23.90 -20.79
CA LYS A 524 5.92 -22.98 -21.74
C LYS A 524 4.65 -23.60 -22.30
N GLU A 525 3.52 -22.94 -22.07
CA GLU A 525 2.22 -23.37 -22.58
C GLU A 525 2.04 -23.00 -24.05
N ALA A 526 2.46 -21.79 -24.41
CA ALA A 526 2.47 -21.31 -25.79
C ALA A 526 3.52 -20.19 -25.95
N ASP A 527 4.18 -20.17 -27.10
CA ASP A 527 4.66 -18.91 -27.66
C ASP A 527 3.44 -18.12 -28.14
N PHE A 528 3.53 -16.78 -28.20
CA PHE A 528 2.49 -16.00 -28.86
C PHE A 528 2.31 -16.52 -30.30
N PRO A 529 1.06 -16.64 -30.83
CA PRO A 529 0.86 -17.17 -32.17
C PRO A 529 1.63 -16.31 -33.18
N SER A 530 2.65 -16.88 -33.81
CA SER A 530 3.50 -16.14 -34.74
C SER A 530 2.67 -15.68 -35.93
N SER A 531 2.50 -14.37 -36.03
CA SER A 531 1.87 -13.74 -37.17
C SER A 531 2.92 -13.67 -38.29
N PRO A 532 2.62 -13.98 -39.56
CA PRO A 532 3.60 -13.86 -40.64
C PRO A 532 4.08 -12.41 -40.84
N ILE A 533 3.34 -11.44 -40.32
CA ILE A 533 3.70 -10.02 -40.34
C ILE A 533 4.46 -9.54 -39.10
N GLU A 534 4.64 -10.40 -38.09
CA GLU A 534 5.41 -10.09 -36.88
C GLU A 534 6.83 -9.62 -37.24
N GLY A 535 7.34 -8.64 -36.51
CA GLY A 535 8.66 -8.06 -36.67
C GLY A 535 8.61 -6.62 -37.18
N SER A 536 9.78 -6.12 -37.58
CA SER A 536 9.95 -4.75 -38.04
C SER A 536 9.95 -4.66 -39.56
N TRP A 537 9.32 -3.60 -40.06
CA TRP A 537 9.16 -3.33 -41.47
C TRP A 537 9.49 -1.87 -41.77
N SER A 538 10.03 -1.60 -42.94
CA SER A 538 10.25 -0.23 -43.44
C SER A 538 9.76 -0.13 -44.88
N ILE A 539 9.45 1.08 -45.36
CA ILE A 539 9.09 1.26 -46.77
C ILE A 539 10.30 0.86 -47.62
N ALA A 540 10.08 0.10 -48.69
CA ALA A 540 11.13 -0.30 -49.60
C ALA A 540 11.81 0.95 -50.20
N PRO A 541 13.13 1.12 -50.07
CA PRO A 541 13.84 2.29 -50.57
C PRO A 541 14.11 2.19 -52.08
N GLU A 542 13.05 2.02 -52.87
CA GLU A 542 13.09 1.88 -54.33
C GLU A 542 11.94 2.67 -54.99
N ALA A 543 12.14 3.08 -56.25
CA ALA A 543 11.12 3.80 -57.00
C ALA A 543 9.83 2.96 -57.14
N GLY A 544 8.68 3.61 -56.98
CA GLY A 544 7.38 2.97 -57.01
C GLY A 544 6.97 2.23 -55.72
N SER A 545 7.75 2.32 -54.64
CA SER A 545 7.36 1.75 -53.33
C SER A 545 6.22 2.50 -52.63
N LEU A 546 5.95 3.74 -53.04
CA LEU A 546 4.85 4.58 -52.56
C LEU A 546 4.19 5.22 -53.78
N GLY A 547 2.86 5.12 -53.90
CA GLY A 547 2.14 5.73 -55.01
C GLY A 547 0.61 5.79 -54.84
N VAL A 548 -0.03 6.45 -55.79
CA VAL A 548 -1.48 6.72 -55.83
C VAL A 548 -2.04 6.45 -57.21
N GLY A 549 -3.24 5.89 -57.26
CA GLY A 549 -3.97 5.67 -58.49
C GLY A 549 -5.48 5.53 -58.31
N PRO A 550 -6.22 5.37 -59.43
CA PRO A 550 -7.68 5.32 -59.43
C PRO A 550 -8.27 4.00 -58.90
N ASN A 551 -7.50 2.91 -58.85
CA ASN A 551 -7.99 1.57 -58.50
C ASN A 551 -7.02 0.85 -57.54
N LEU A 552 -7.50 -0.18 -56.86
CA LEU A 552 -6.67 -1.07 -56.03
C LEU A 552 -5.43 -1.53 -56.82
N GLY A 553 -4.26 -1.25 -56.26
CA GLY A 553 -2.95 -1.57 -56.82
C GLY A 553 -2.45 -0.74 -57.99
N ASP A 554 -3.13 0.36 -58.32
CA ASP A 554 -2.72 1.31 -59.34
C ASP A 554 -1.91 2.45 -58.70
N ILE A 555 -0.75 2.80 -59.29
CA ILE A 555 0.12 3.91 -58.88
C ILE A 555 0.35 4.93 -60.02
N SER A 556 -0.57 5.00 -60.99
CA SER A 556 -0.39 5.76 -62.24
C SER A 556 -0.61 7.27 -62.11
N TRP A 557 -1.25 7.76 -61.05
CA TRP A 557 -1.41 9.22 -60.84
C TRP A 557 -0.14 9.83 -60.29
N TRP A 558 0.50 9.15 -59.36
CA TRP A 558 1.81 9.51 -58.83
C TRP A 558 2.48 8.27 -58.23
N ALA A 559 3.80 8.16 -58.42
CA ALA A 559 4.63 7.13 -57.81
C ALA A 559 5.98 7.74 -57.48
N ILE A 560 6.53 7.37 -56.32
CA ILE A 560 7.82 7.87 -55.85
C ILE A 560 8.93 7.56 -56.85
N THR A 561 9.73 8.57 -57.19
CA THR A 561 10.89 8.45 -58.10
C THR A 561 12.21 8.33 -57.34
N ASP A 562 13.27 7.89 -58.02
CA ASP A 562 14.62 7.80 -57.42
C ASP A 562 15.12 9.14 -56.84
N SER A 563 14.77 10.27 -57.48
CA SER A 563 15.12 11.60 -56.96
C SER A 563 14.38 11.95 -55.68
N GLU A 564 13.12 11.54 -55.58
CA GLU A 564 12.28 11.80 -54.43
C GLU A 564 12.60 10.90 -53.24
N LEU A 565 13.14 9.69 -53.46
CA LEU A 565 13.70 8.85 -52.40
C LEU A 565 14.80 9.60 -51.63
N VAL A 566 15.67 10.31 -52.35
CA VAL A 566 16.76 11.10 -51.75
C VAL A 566 16.23 12.31 -50.99
N GLU A 567 15.19 12.95 -51.53
CA GLU A 567 14.53 14.08 -50.87
C GLU A 567 13.84 13.67 -49.57
N ARG A 568 13.21 12.48 -49.56
CA ARG A 568 12.43 11.94 -48.44
C ARG A 568 13.21 10.90 -47.63
N ALA A 569 14.53 11.02 -47.54
CA ALA A 569 15.38 9.98 -46.96
C ALA A 569 14.98 9.57 -45.52
N CYS A 570 14.55 10.54 -44.71
CA CYS A 570 14.03 10.35 -43.34
C CYS A 570 12.69 9.60 -43.23
N LEU A 571 12.03 9.27 -44.34
CA LEU A 571 10.84 8.41 -44.34
C LEU A 571 11.22 6.93 -44.42
N TYR A 572 12.41 6.64 -44.94
CA TYR A 572 12.83 5.28 -45.27
C TYR A 572 13.61 4.59 -44.15
N ASP A 573 13.99 5.33 -43.11
CA ASP A 573 14.48 4.81 -41.83
C ASP A 573 13.36 4.68 -40.78
N ASP A 574 12.14 5.15 -41.06
CA ASP A 574 10.97 4.89 -40.23
C ASP A 574 10.64 3.39 -40.21
N VAL A 575 10.31 2.87 -39.02
CA VAL A 575 10.05 1.45 -38.79
C VAL A 575 8.63 1.24 -38.24
N TYR A 576 7.94 0.25 -38.79
CA TYR A 576 6.64 -0.24 -38.34
C TYR A 576 6.86 -1.58 -37.64
N VAL A 577 6.55 -1.67 -36.35
CA VAL A 577 6.80 -2.87 -35.55
C VAL A 577 5.48 -3.55 -35.21
N PHE A 578 5.37 -4.82 -35.59
CA PHE A 578 4.26 -5.70 -35.21
C PHE A 578 4.76 -6.67 -34.13
N GLY A 579 4.28 -6.50 -32.90
CA GLY A 579 4.58 -7.39 -31.78
C GLY A 579 3.87 -8.73 -31.89
N ALA A 580 4.45 -9.78 -31.33
CA ALA A 580 3.82 -11.11 -31.30
C ALA A 580 2.53 -11.13 -30.45
N ASP A 581 2.45 -10.22 -29.49
CA ASP A 581 1.34 -9.99 -28.55
C ASP A 581 0.18 -9.16 -29.13
N GLY A 582 0.28 -8.74 -30.39
CA GLY A 582 -0.70 -7.85 -31.04
C GLY A 582 -0.46 -6.36 -30.81
N SER A 583 0.65 -5.97 -30.16
CA SER A 583 1.07 -4.56 -30.07
C SER A 583 1.58 -4.03 -31.42
N PHE A 584 1.44 -2.73 -31.62
CA PHE A 584 1.93 -2.03 -32.81
C PHE A 584 2.63 -0.73 -32.42
N SER A 585 3.74 -0.42 -33.07
CA SER A 585 4.40 0.88 -32.92
C SER A 585 4.95 1.44 -34.23
N ASN A 586 4.88 2.78 -34.33
CA ASN A 586 5.64 3.56 -35.29
C ASN A 586 6.92 4.03 -34.60
N VAL A 587 8.07 3.50 -34.99
CA VAL A 587 9.38 3.92 -34.49
C VAL A 587 9.94 4.92 -35.49
N LEU A 588 9.79 6.19 -35.15
CA LEU A 588 10.22 7.33 -35.96
C LEU A 588 11.51 7.89 -35.35
N GLY A 589 12.52 8.15 -36.16
CA GLY A 589 13.80 8.69 -35.70
C GLY A 589 13.67 10.12 -35.14
N ALA A 590 14.80 10.83 -35.03
CA ALA A 590 14.78 12.25 -34.68
C ALA A 590 14.06 13.12 -35.74
N GLU A 591 13.98 12.63 -36.97
CA GLU A 591 13.27 13.25 -38.08
C GLU A 591 12.44 12.19 -38.82
N THR A 592 11.31 12.60 -39.39
CA THR A 592 10.51 11.88 -40.39
C THR A 592 10.05 12.87 -41.46
N TRP A 593 9.37 12.41 -42.52
CA TRP A 593 8.84 13.29 -43.56
C TRP A 593 7.56 14.01 -43.11
N ILE A 594 7.66 15.34 -42.92
CA ILE A 594 6.54 16.17 -42.46
C ILE A 594 5.96 16.98 -43.63
N GLU A 595 4.69 16.73 -43.94
CA GLU A 595 3.95 17.48 -44.95
C GLU A 595 3.30 18.76 -44.38
N ASP A 596 2.90 19.68 -45.27
CA ASP A 596 2.29 20.96 -44.88
C ASP A 596 1.02 20.79 -44.03
N TRP A 597 0.26 19.70 -44.22
CA TRP A 597 -0.96 19.43 -43.45
C TRP A 597 -0.67 19.12 -41.98
N GLN A 598 0.53 18.63 -41.67
CA GLN A 598 1.03 18.43 -40.30
C GLN A 598 1.62 19.72 -39.69
N GLY A 599 1.61 20.83 -40.44
CA GLY A 599 2.24 22.09 -40.04
C GLY A 599 3.72 22.21 -40.43
N GLY A 600 4.23 21.28 -41.25
CA GLY A 600 5.59 21.33 -41.80
C GLY A 600 5.70 22.08 -43.12
N SER A 601 6.77 21.79 -43.87
CA SER A 601 7.09 22.42 -45.16
C SER A 601 7.38 21.41 -46.30
N ASN A 602 6.85 20.19 -46.19
CA ASN A 602 7.20 19.04 -47.03
C ASN A 602 8.72 18.79 -47.01
N SER A 603 9.23 18.46 -45.83
CA SER A 603 10.66 18.21 -45.58
C SER A 603 10.86 17.26 -44.41
N CYS A 604 12.06 16.71 -44.27
CA CYS A 604 12.46 16.05 -43.03
C CYS A 604 12.37 17.01 -41.85
N GLY A 605 11.83 16.53 -40.73
CA GLY A 605 11.66 17.30 -39.51
C GLY A 605 11.12 16.43 -38.38
N THR A 606 11.00 17.01 -37.19
CA THR A 606 10.54 16.29 -35.99
C THR A 606 9.15 15.71 -36.19
N PRO A 607 8.92 14.43 -35.83
CA PRO A 607 7.59 13.81 -35.87
C PRO A 607 6.52 14.63 -35.12
N VAL A 608 5.28 14.60 -35.61
CA VAL A 608 4.17 15.46 -35.13
C VAL A 608 3.01 14.63 -34.59
N ALA A 609 2.66 14.87 -33.32
CA ALA A 609 1.52 14.23 -32.65
C ALA A 609 0.19 14.41 -33.43
N PRO A 610 -0.68 13.38 -33.48
CA PRO A 610 -0.55 12.07 -32.81
C PRO A 610 0.29 11.04 -33.61
N HIS A 611 0.89 11.43 -34.74
CA HIS A 611 1.64 10.54 -35.64
C HIS A 611 3.15 10.56 -35.38
N ASP A 612 3.56 10.84 -34.15
CA ASP A 612 4.96 11.00 -33.74
C ASP A 612 5.60 9.73 -33.17
N GLY A 613 4.89 8.59 -33.25
CA GLY A 613 5.34 7.32 -32.69
C GLY A 613 4.98 7.12 -31.21
N SER A 614 4.39 8.12 -30.55
CA SER A 614 3.95 8.01 -29.15
C SER A 614 2.65 7.23 -28.95
N ALA A 615 1.96 6.88 -30.05
CA ALA A 615 0.67 6.20 -29.99
C ALA A 615 0.79 4.79 -29.39
N VAL A 616 0.08 4.53 -28.29
CA VAL A 616 -0.16 3.16 -27.81
C VAL A 616 -1.14 2.50 -28.75
N ALA A 617 -0.65 1.57 -29.58
CA ALA A 617 -1.45 0.94 -30.61
C ALA A 617 -1.37 -0.58 -30.57
N THR A 618 -2.41 -1.21 -31.11
CA THR A 618 -2.47 -2.65 -31.35
C THR A 618 -2.80 -2.91 -32.81
N TYR A 619 -2.59 -4.13 -33.27
CA TYR A 619 -3.01 -4.56 -34.58
C TYR A 619 -3.78 -5.87 -34.54
N THR A 620 -4.59 -6.07 -35.56
CA THR A 620 -5.14 -7.37 -35.92
C THR A 620 -4.80 -7.68 -37.36
N TYR A 621 -4.32 -8.90 -37.62
CA TYR A 621 -4.09 -9.43 -38.96
C TYR A 621 -5.10 -10.52 -39.26
N ASP A 622 -5.90 -10.31 -40.30
CA ASP A 622 -6.84 -11.30 -40.82
C ASP A 622 -6.29 -11.85 -42.14
N ALA A 623 -5.72 -13.05 -42.08
CA ALA A 623 -5.10 -13.71 -43.23
C ALA A 623 -6.12 -14.14 -44.30
N ASP A 624 -7.36 -14.45 -43.90
CA ASP A 624 -8.41 -14.89 -44.83
C ASP A 624 -8.99 -13.69 -45.58
N ALA A 625 -9.16 -12.55 -44.89
CA ALA A 625 -9.58 -11.30 -45.50
C ALA A 625 -8.44 -10.59 -46.24
N GLY A 626 -7.18 -10.88 -45.90
CA GLY A 626 -6.01 -10.18 -46.42
C GLY A 626 -5.97 -8.73 -45.92
N THR A 627 -6.22 -8.51 -44.63
CA THR A 627 -6.28 -7.16 -44.04
C THR A 627 -5.47 -7.02 -42.76
N ILE A 628 -4.88 -5.85 -42.55
CA ILE A 628 -4.31 -5.41 -41.25
C ILE A 628 -5.17 -4.27 -40.74
N THR A 629 -5.63 -4.34 -39.49
CA THR A 629 -6.27 -3.21 -38.81
C THR A 629 -5.41 -2.74 -37.66
N LEU A 630 -5.02 -1.48 -37.68
CA LEU A 630 -4.40 -0.80 -36.56
C LEU A 630 -5.48 -0.16 -35.68
N ASN A 631 -5.30 -0.24 -34.36
CA ASN A 631 -6.15 0.42 -33.36
C ASN A 631 -5.26 1.28 -32.47
N GLY A 632 -5.50 2.59 -32.47
CA GLY A 632 -4.68 3.58 -31.79
C GLY A 632 -4.67 4.87 -32.60
N THR A 633 -5.13 5.97 -31.99
CA THR A 633 -5.14 7.29 -32.66
C THR A 633 -3.70 7.70 -32.99
N GLY A 634 -3.44 7.93 -34.27
CA GLY A 634 -2.10 8.30 -34.73
C GLY A 634 -1.27 7.16 -35.30
N ALA A 635 -1.67 5.89 -35.12
CA ALA A 635 -0.98 4.74 -35.70
C ALA A 635 -1.19 4.67 -37.22
N PHE A 636 -0.13 4.38 -37.98
CA PHE A 636 -0.19 4.31 -39.44
C PHE A 636 0.82 3.32 -40.05
N LEU A 637 0.59 2.94 -41.31
CA LEU A 637 1.58 2.24 -42.15
C LEU A 637 1.87 3.08 -43.39
N GLY A 638 3.15 3.23 -43.74
CA GLY A 638 3.58 4.01 -44.89
C GLY A 638 3.63 5.51 -44.62
N ILE A 639 2.50 6.21 -44.67
CA ILE A 639 2.46 7.64 -44.31
C ILE A 639 1.20 7.96 -43.49
N PRO A 640 1.25 8.94 -42.57
CA PRO A 640 0.17 9.22 -41.64
C PRO A 640 -1.04 9.96 -42.24
N LYS A 641 -1.02 10.28 -43.53
CA LYS A 641 -2.06 11.12 -44.17
C LYS A 641 -3.35 10.37 -44.50
N VAL A 642 -3.25 9.09 -44.83
CA VAL A 642 -4.34 8.35 -45.49
C VAL A 642 -5.09 7.48 -44.49
N TYR A 643 -6.41 7.45 -44.60
CA TYR A 643 -7.26 6.58 -43.80
C TYR A 643 -8.45 6.05 -44.61
N ASN A 644 -9.19 5.09 -44.07
CA ASN A 644 -10.35 4.51 -44.75
C ASN A 644 -11.41 5.58 -45.03
N GLY A 645 -11.54 5.98 -46.29
CA GLY A 645 -12.53 6.95 -46.76
C GLY A 645 -12.08 8.40 -46.81
N GLY A 646 -10.79 8.72 -46.61
CA GLY A 646 -10.30 10.08 -46.80
C GLY A 646 -8.79 10.29 -46.63
N GLU A 647 -8.40 11.56 -46.72
CA GLU A 647 -7.05 12.05 -46.43
C GLU A 647 -7.15 13.14 -45.36
N LEU A 648 -6.25 13.12 -44.38
CA LEU A 648 -6.22 14.08 -43.29
C LEU A 648 -5.82 15.46 -43.80
N GLY A 649 -6.53 16.48 -43.33
CA GLY A 649 -6.14 17.90 -43.47
C GLY A 649 -5.61 18.51 -42.18
N ASN A 650 -5.68 17.78 -41.06
CA ASN A 650 -5.25 18.19 -39.73
C ASN A 650 -4.87 16.94 -38.91
N PRO A 651 -3.72 16.90 -38.22
CA PRO A 651 -3.31 15.77 -37.38
C PRO A 651 -4.32 15.39 -36.31
N LEU A 652 -5.08 16.35 -35.77
CA LEU A 652 -6.07 16.09 -34.72
C LEU A 652 -7.31 15.33 -35.20
N ASP A 653 -7.51 15.22 -36.52
CA ASP A 653 -8.61 14.45 -37.10
C ASP A 653 -8.24 12.96 -37.32
N ALA A 654 -7.07 12.53 -36.83
CA ALA A 654 -6.61 11.16 -36.96
C ALA A 654 -7.65 10.16 -36.41
N PRO A 655 -8.02 9.12 -37.17
CA PRO A 655 -8.97 8.14 -36.71
C PRO A 655 -8.37 7.24 -35.63
N VAL A 656 -9.23 6.68 -34.77
CA VAL A 656 -8.84 5.71 -33.73
C VAL A 656 -8.45 4.34 -34.31
N SER A 657 -8.73 4.09 -35.58
CA SER A 657 -8.44 2.83 -36.26
C SER A 657 -8.28 3.04 -37.77
N VAL A 658 -7.35 2.31 -38.38
CA VAL A 658 -7.10 2.29 -39.83
C VAL A 658 -6.90 0.86 -40.31
N THR A 659 -7.59 0.48 -41.37
CA THR A 659 -7.49 -0.85 -42.01
C THR A 659 -6.83 -0.75 -43.38
N TYR A 660 -5.89 -1.64 -43.66
CA TYR A 660 -5.18 -1.77 -44.93
C TYR A 660 -5.51 -3.12 -45.55
N ASP A 661 -5.70 -3.14 -46.86
CA ASP A 661 -5.62 -4.37 -47.64
C ASP A 661 -4.14 -4.76 -47.75
N VAL A 662 -3.80 -6.00 -47.43
CA VAL A 662 -2.41 -6.48 -47.39
C VAL A 662 -2.21 -7.73 -48.22
N SER A 663 -1.05 -7.81 -48.87
CA SER A 663 -0.53 -9.05 -49.45
C SER A 663 0.93 -9.22 -49.10
N LEU A 664 1.31 -10.45 -48.76
CA LEU A 664 2.69 -10.83 -48.46
C LEU A 664 3.31 -11.62 -49.62
N SER A 665 4.62 -11.47 -49.82
CA SER A 665 5.39 -12.37 -50.67
C SER A 665 5.45 -13.79 -50.09
N GLU A 666 5.76 -14.79 -50.93
CA GLU A 666 5.82 -16.20 -50.49
C GLU A 666 6.81 -16.46 -49.34
N ASP A 667 7.85 -15.62 -49.22
CA ASP A 667 8.86 -15.66 -48.16
C ASP A 667 8.55 -14.74 -46.97
N ASN A 668 7.41 -14.04 -46.98
CA ASN A 668 7.00 -13.04 -45.98
C ASN A 668 8.05 -11.93 -45.76
N MET A 669 8.88 -11.62 -46.76
CA MET A 669 9.88 -10.54 -46.69
C MET A 669 9.42 -9.23 -47.31
N VAL A 670 8.33 -9.25 -48.08
CA VAL A 670 7.74 -8.08 -48.74
C VAL A 670 6.26 -8.02 -48.42
N MET A 671 5.82 -6.85 -47.96
CA MET A 671 4.42 -6.55 -47.67
C MET A 671 3.95 -5.46 -48.62
N THR A 672 2.90 -5.72 -49.39
CA THR A 672 2.22 -4.69 -50.18
C THR A 672 0.94 -4.30 -49.47
N LEU A 673 0.81 -3.01 -49.17
CA LEU A 673 -0.33 -2.40 -48.52
C LEU A 673 -1.09 -1.56 -49.52
N ASP A 674 -2.42 -1.63 -49.47
CA ASP A 674 -3.31 -0.77 -50.23
C ASP A 674 -4.37 -0.18 -49.28
N ILE A 675 -4.72 1.09 -49.47
CA ILE A 675 -5.78 1.76 -48.70
C ILE A 675 -6.61 2.69 -49.59
N SER A 676 -7.93 2.61 -49.47
CA SER A 676 -8.85 3.44 -50.24
C SER A 676 -9.27 4.69 -49.47
N THR A 677 -9.16 5.85 -50.11
CA THR A 677 -9.71 7.12 -49.63
C THR A 677 -11.14 7.36 -50.12
N GLY A 678 -11.75 6.37 -50.78
CA GLY A 678 -13.03 6.48 -51.48
C GLY A 678 -12.95 7.15 -52.86
N ALA A 679 -12.04 8.11 -53.04
CA ALA A 679 -11.78 8.78 -54.32
C ALA A 679 -10.52 8.28 -55.04
N ALA A 680 -9.56 7.73 -54.29
CA ALA A 680 -8.29 7.21 -54.76
C ALA A 680 -7.87 5.96 -53.98
N TRP A 681 -6.80 5.32 -54.45
CA TRP A 681 -6.10 4.24 -53.79
C TRP A 681 -4.65 4.61 -53.59
N TRP A 682 -4.18 4.49 -52.36
CA TRP A 682 -2.77 4.60 -52.01
C TRP A 682 -2.18 3.21 -51.86
N ARG A 683 -0.95 3.04 -52.32
CA ARG A 683 -0.20 1.80 -52.22
C ARG A 683 1.18 2.04 -51.61
N PHE A 684 1.58 1.14 -50.72
CA PHE A 684 2.89 1.09 -50.10
C PHE A 684 3.50 -0.30 -50.27
N LYS A 685 4.80 -0.36 -50.48
CA LYS A 685 5.60 -1.58 -50.46
C LYS A 685 6.56 -1.49 -49.29
N LEU A 686 6.40 -2.36 -48.31
CA LEU A 686 7.28 -2.50 -47.17
C LEU A 686 8.16 -3.74 -47.35
N VAL A 687 9.35 -3.67 -46.79
CA VAL A 687 10.30 -4.78 -46.68
C VAL A 687 10.54 -5.07 -45.20
N LYS A 688 10.72 -6.34 -44.87
CA LYS A 688 11.07 -6.77 -43.53
C LYS A 688 12.55 -6.45 -43.26
N ASN A 689 12.84 -5.91 -42.08
CA ASN A 689 14.18 -5.41 -41.71
C ASN A 689 15.17 -6.51 -41.31
#